data_AF-A0A976KZ89-F1
#
_entry.id   AF-A0A976KZ89-F1
#
_cell.length_a   1.000
_cell.length_b   1.000
_cell.length_c   1.000
_cell.angle_alpha   90.00
_cell.angle_beta   90.00
_cell.angle_gamma   90.00
#
_symmetry.space_group_name_H-M   'P 1'
#
loop_
_entity.id
_entity.type
_entity.pdbx_description
1 polymer ?
#
loop_
_entity_poly.entity_id
_entity_poly.type
_entity_poly.pdbx_seq_one_letter_code
_entity_poly.pdbx_strand_id
1 'polypeptide(L)'
;MATSLSGEYGISESSYARSPQLDLSNCSGKTVSASIYHWFDFEGGLFYDGGLIQASADNSNWTTLTPSGGTGYYTSETSYATYAPLSGNYGFSGLANNNTWVTTEIDLSAYGGDSSVWIRFVMGSDHLTGDAGWYISTVDVAGEDVCLDADSDGICDESDNCPNNANASQTDGDSDGVGDACDNCSSTSNASQTDTDSDGLGDACDNCSSTSNASQTDTDSDGLGDACDNCSSTSNASQTDTDSDGVGDACDNCSSTSNSSQEDLDGDGVGDACDNCAPSVSSSVFTTPGADTFAVPAGVTSITVTMWGGGGGGGGGGSTGQGGAGGGAGYTRATHTVTPLDTLDVFVAGAGTGGSQAASYSGDGGGGGAESTLYDGATPLQRSGGGGGGGAGDNTLATAGGAGGPGGGSVGATGGSSSASTGGTGGGTGSAGAGGSGASSGANGSGSSGGAGGSGPSGGSGGGGAGGTATGGAGGQQDGNGIGGGGGGGGGRYGGGGGGSSTASDAGGGGGGGGSNYIDGSATATSSSQGSGTTAAGASDPNYGGSAGQGGAAGSVSGDGTPGSAGRVVIEYVLGDASNASQTDSDADGVGDHCDNCDSVSNASQTDGDSDGIGDACDNCSAASNASQTDSDSDGAGDACDSCPNDANDDADSDGVCGDVDNCPAT
;
A
#
# COMPACT_ATOMS: atom_id res chain seq x y z
N MET A 1 -46.07 -36.80 -0.28
CA MET A 1 -46.51 -36.89 1.15
C MET A 1 -46.75 -38.35 1.50
N ALA A 2 -46.28 -38.80 2.65
CA ALA A 2 -46.53 -40.16 3.14
C ALA A 2 -47.13 -40.10 4.54
N THR A 3 -48.18 -40.88 4.77
CA THR A 3 -48.70 -41.13 6.11
C THR A 3 -48.24 -42.52 6.52
N SER A 4 -47.13 -42.59 7.27
CA SER A 4 -46.81 -43.79 8.04
C SER A 4 -47.49 -43.66 9.39
N LEU A 5 -48.43 -44.55 9.65
CA LEU A 5 -49.24 -44.54 10.85
C LEU A 5 -49.12 -45.92 11.51
N SER A 6 -48.56 -45.97 12.72
CA SER A 6 -48.64 -47.13 13.60
C SER A 6 -49.63 -46.80 14.72
N GLY A 7 -50.73 -47.56 14.84
CA GLY A 7 -51.74 -47.37 15.90
C GLY A 7 -53.20 -47.64 15.47
N GLU A 8 -54.12 -47.55 16.43
CA GLU A 8 -55.58 -47.69 16.22
C GLU A 8 -56.18 -46.40 15.65
N TYR A 9 -56.80 -46.43 14.47
CA TYR A 9 -57.51 -45.29 13.88
C TYR A 9 -59.01 -45.59 13.78
N GLY A 10 -59.72 -45.40 14.89
CA GLY A 10 -61.17 -45.58 14.91
C GLY A 10 -61.91 -44.54 14.05
N ILE A 11 -62.79 -45.02 13.17
CA ILE A 11 -63.97 -44.41 12.49
C ILE A 11 -64.05 -42.89 12.21
N SER A 12 -62.96 -42.13 12.25
CA SER A 12 -62.97 -40.67 12.19
C SER A 12 -61.98 -40.15 11.14
N GLU A 13 -62.35 -39.04 10.48
CA GLU A 13 -61.56 -38.36 9.42
C GLU A 13 -60.24 -37.74 9.93
N SER A 14 -59.71 -38.16 11.08
CA SER A 14 -58.54 -37.55 11.73
C SER A 14 -57.20 -37.89 11.06
N SER A 15 -57.17 -38.87 10.16
CA SER A 15 -55.96 -39.35 9.50
C SER A 15 -55.98 -38.97 8.01
N TYR A 16 -55.28 -37.88 7.66
CA TYR A 16 -55.21 -37.41 6.28
C TYR A 16 -53.84 -36.82 5.88
N ALA A 17 -53.53 -36.86 4.59
CA ALA A 17 -52.49 -36.05 3.95
C ALA A 17 -53.15 -34.89 3.19
N ARG A 18 -52.56 -33.70 3.15
CA ARG A 18 -53.14 -32.51 2.49
C ARG A 18 -52.14 -31.81 1.58
N SER A 19 -52.54 -31.44 0.37
CA SER A 19 -51.75 -30.65 -0.58
C SER A 19 -51.32 -29.29 -0.02
N PRO A 20 -50.32 -28.63 -0.64
CA PRO A 20 -50.19 -27.17 -0.60
C PRO A 20 -51.48 -26.47 -1.04
N GLN A 21 -51.58 -25.18 -0.77
CA GLN A 21 -52.67 -24.34 -1.29
C GLN A 21 -52.52 -24.19 -2.80
N LEU A 22 -53.62 -24.36 -3.52
CA LEU A 22 -53.73 -24.18 -4.96
C LEU A 22 -54.50 -22.87 -5.23
N ASP A 23 -54.00 -22.04 -6.13
CA ASP A 23 -54.74 -20.88 -6.66
C ASP A 23 -55.42 -21.26 -7.97
N LEU A 24 -56.76 -21.27 -7.97
CA LEU A 24 -57.59 -21.55 -9.14
C LEU A 24 -58.44 -20.33 -9.54
N SER A 25 -58.09 -19.12 -9.08
CA SER A 25 -58.86 -17.88 -9.31
C SER A 25 -59.09 -17.57 -10.79
N ASN A 26 -58.11 -17.88 -11.65
CA ASN A 26 -58.18 -17.69 -13.10
C ASN A 26 -58.90 -18.83 -13.87
N CYS A 27 -59.42 -19.82 -13.15
CA CYS A 27 -60.08 -21.00 -13.71
C CYS A 27 -61.61 -20.93 -13.67
N SER A 28 -62.22 -19.79 -13.36
CA SER A 28 -63.69 -19.67 -13.25
C SER A 28 -64.40 -20.06 -14.54
N GLY A 29 -65.29 -21.06 -14.46
CA GLY A 29 -66.04 -21.60 -15.60
C GLY A 29 -65.21 -22.44 -16.58
N LYS A 30 -63.94 -22.72 -16.28
CA LYS A 30 -63.07 -23.60 -17.06
C LYS A 30 -63.10 -25.04 -16.50
N THR A 31 -62.73 -26.02 -17.33
CA THR A 31 -62.54 -27.40 -16.88
C THR A 31 -61.18 -27.52 -16.20
N VAL A 32 -61.15 -27.94 -14.93
CA VAL A 32 -59.92 -28.17 -14.14
C VAL A 32 -59.90 -29.60 -13.66
N SER A 33 -58.79 -30.29 -13.86
CA SER A 33 -58.57 -31.67 -13.38
C SER A 33 -57.27 -31.76 -12.60
N ALA A 34 -57.17 -32.73 -11.70
CA ALA A 34 -55.89 -33.09 -11.09
C ALA A 34 -55.62 -34.58 -11.23
N SER A 35 -54.43 -34.88 -11.73
CA SER A 35 -53.86 -36.22 -11.85
C SER A 35 -53.03 -36.50 -10.61
N ILE A 36 -53.36 -37.56 -9.89
CA ILE A 36 -52.71 -37.90 -8.62
C ILE A 36 -51.97 -39.21 -8.81
N TYR A 37 -50.65 -39.17 -8.70
CA TYR A 37 -49.81 -40.37 -8.71
C TYR A 37 -49.55 -40.84 -7.28
N HIS A 38 -50.15 -41.98 -6.92
CA HIS A 38 -50.14 -42.48 -5.55
C HIS A 38 -50.02 -44.00 -5.46
N TRP A 39 -49.62 -44.47 -4.29
CA TRP A 39 -49.51 -45.87 -3.92
C TRP A 39 -50.16 -46.08 -2.56
N PHE A 40 -50.91 -47.16 -2.40
CA PHE A 40 -51.54 -47.51 -1.13
C PHE A 40 -51.22 -48.95 -0.76
N ASP A 41 -51.10 -49.20 0.54
CA ASP A 41 -50.92 -50.54 1.12
C ASP A 41 -52.05 -50.80 2.12
N PHE A 42 -52.98 -51.69 1.75
CA PHE A 42 -54.13 -52.11 2.55
C PHE A 42 -54.15 -53.65 2.62
N GLU A 43 -54.66 -54.24 3.71
CA GLU A 43 -54.57 -55.70 3.91
C GLU A 43 -55.17 -56.49 2.72
N GLY A 44 -54.37 -57.39 2.15
CA GLY A 44 -54.79 -58.22 1.03
C GLY A 44 -55.80 -59.28 1.46
N GLY A 45 -57.09 -59.01 1.31
CA GLY A 45 -58.11 -60.08 1.32
C GLY A 45 -59.49 -59.75 1.88
N LEU A 46 -59.73 -58.57 2.48
CA LEU A 46 -61.04 -58.21 3.03
C LEU A 46 -61.43 -56.76 2.68
N PHE A 47 -62.73 -56.54 2.46
CA PHE A 47 -63.32 -55.31 1.89
C PHE A 47 -63.43 -54.11 2.87
N TYR A 48 -62.59 -54.04 3.92
CA TYR A 48 -62.86 -53.14 5.06
C TYR A 48 -61.89 -51.96 5.22
N ASP A 49 -60.83 -51.87 4.41
CA ASP A 49 -59.87 -50.75 4.42
C ASP A 49 -59.99 -49.87 3.16
N GLY A 50 -59.86 -48.55 3.30
CA GLY A 50 -59.91 -47.63 2.17
C GLY A 50 -59.72 -46.15 2.50
N GLY A 51 -59.95 -45.27 1.53
CA GLY A 51 -59.79 -43.83 1.71
C GLY A 51 -60.69 -42.95 0.85
N LEU A 52 -60.74 -41.65 1.15
CA LEU A 52 -61.47 -40.61 0.39
C LEU A 52 -60.50 -39.57 -0.13
N ILE A 53 -60.79 -38.99 -1.29
CA ILE A 53 -60.19 -37.74 -1.72
C ILE A 53 -61.23 -36.64 -1.52
N GLN A 54 -60.83 -35.57 -0.86
CA GLN A 54 -61.68 -34.42 -0.56
C GLN A 54 -61.00 -33.13 -1.00
N ALA A 55 -61.79 -32.12 -1.36
CA ALA A 55 -61.29 -30.77 -1.59
C ALA A 55 -62.06 -29.73 -0.77
N SER A 56 -61.43 -28.57 -0.56
CA SER A 56 -61.97 -27.45 0.20
C SER A 56 -61.41 -26.13 -0.31
N ALA A 57 -62.27 -25.10 -0.39
CA ALA A 57 -61.88 -23.72 -0.72
C ALA A 57 -61.60 -22.84 0.53
N ASP A 58 -61.81 -23.38 1.73
CA ASP A 58 -61.71 -22.64 3.00
C ASP A 58 -60.99 -23.44 4.10
N ASN A 59 -60.42 -24.57 3.72
CA ASN A 59 -59.69 -25.51 4.58
C ASN A 59 -60.51 -26.09 5.76
N SER A 60 -61.82 -25.89 5.76
CA SER A 60 -62.70 -26.21 6.90
C SER A 60 -63.91 -27.04 6.48
N ASN A 61 -64.51 -26.71 5.33
CA ASN A 61 -65.61 -27.43 4.70
C ASN A 61 -65.06 -28.31 3.59
N TRP A 62 -65.13 -29.62 3.78
CA TRP A 62 -64.53 -30.61 2.89
C TRP A 62 -65.61 -31.35 2.10
N THR A 63 -65.46 -31.37 0.78
CA THR A 63 -66.35 -32.09 -0.13
C THR A 63 -65.63 -33.33 -0.67
N THR A 64 -66.25 -34.50 -0.54
CA THR A 64 -65.74 -35.74 -1.12
C THR A 64 -65.83 -35.70 -2.64
N LEU A 65 -64.70 -35.91 -3.30
CA LEU A 65 -64.57 -35.93 -4.75
C LEU A 65 -64.72 -37.37 -5.25
N THR A 66 -65.48 -37.52 -6.34
CA THR A 66 -65.55 -38.78 -7.07
C THR A 66 -64.49 -38.74 -8.17
N PRO A 67 -63.58 -39.73 -8.23
CA PRO A 67 -62.61 -39.81 -9.32
C PRO A 67 -63.29 -39.88 -10.68
N SER A 68 -62.76 -39.13 -11.62
CA SER A 68 -63.25 -39.05 -13.00
C SER A 68 -62.54 -40.04 -13.94
N GLY A 69 -61.40 -40.61 -13.54
CA GLY A 69 -60.59 -41.53 -14.35
C GLY A 69 -59.32 -42.06 -13.65
N GLY A 70 -58.50 -42.84 -14.37
CA GLY A 70 -57.24 -43.39 -13.86
C GLY A 70 -56.92 -44.83 -14.29
N THR A 71 -55.77 -45.37 -13.84
CA THR A 71 -55.35 -46.78 -14.06
C THR A 71 -55.32 -47.57 -12.74
N GLY A 72 -55.84 -48.81 -12.73
CA GLY A 72 -55.81 -49.71 -11.56
C GLY A 72 -56.99 -49.62 -10.58
N TYR A 73 -58.20 -49.27 -11.06
CA TYR A 73 -59.33 -48.88 -10.22
C TYR A 73 -60.36 -50.00 -9.96
N TYR A 74 -60.84 -50.09 -8.71
CA TYR A 74 -62.05 -50.82 -8.33
C TYR A 74 -62.94 -49.96 -7.42
N THR A 75 -64.07 -49.45 -7.93
CA THR A 75 -65.24 -49.16 -7.08
C THR A 75 -66.10 -50.39 -7.03
N SER A 76 -65.99 -51.21 -5.98
CA SER A 76 -67.04 -52.19 -5.69
C SER A 76 -67.94 -51.65 -4.60
N GLU A 77 -69.25 -51.56 -4.86
CA GLU A 77 -70.24 -51.67 -3.80
C GLU A 77 -70.05 -53.03 -3.13
N THR A 78 -69.66 -53.04 -1.86
CA THR A 78 -70.00 -54.16 -1.00
C THR A 78 -70.97 -53.63 0.06
N SER A 79 -72.26 -53.78 -0.23
CA SER A 79 -73.38 -53.50 0.65
C SER A 79 -73.47 -54.44 1.87
N TYR A 80 -72.33 -54.89 2.42
CA TYR A 80 -72.24 -55.93 3.45
C TYR A 80 -71.25 -55.64 4.58
N ALA A 81 -71.00 -54.37 4.92
CA ALA A 81 -70.14 -54.03 6.05
C ALA A 81 -70.92 -53.37 7.19
N THR A 82 -71.15 -54.10 8.29
CA THR A 82 -71.50 -53.53 9.61
C THR A 82 -70.38 -52.69 10.24
N TYR A 83 -69.21 -52.62 9.58
CA TYR A 83 -68.01 -51.92 10.03
C TYR A 83 -67.30 -51.22 8.85
N ALA A 84 -67.96 -50.23 8.22
CA ALA A 84 -67.30 -49.35 7.27
C ALA A 84 -66.51 -48.27 8.03
N PRO A 85 -65.17 -48.15 7.89
CA PRO A 85 -64.36 -47.24 8.70
C PRO A 85 -64.64 -45.75 8.42
N LEU A 86 -65.28 -45.41 7.30
CA LEU A 86 -65.57 -44.02 6.91
C LEU A 86 -67.09 -43.72 6.82
N SER A 87 -67.87 -44.30 7.73
CA SER A 87 -69.30 -43.99 7.95
C SER A 87 -70.20 -44.06 6.69
N GLY A 88 -69.94 -45.03 5.81
CA GLY A 88 -70.78 -45.29 4.63
C GLY A 88 -70.47 -44.47 3.37
N ASN A 89 -69.34 -43.76 3.35
CA ASN A 89 -68.87 -43.04 2.15
C ASN A 89 -68.17 -43.97 1.14
N TYR A 90 -68.32 -43.66 -0.15
CA TYR A 90 -67.63 -44.35 -1.25
C TYR A 90 -66.13 -44.07 -1.19
N GLY A 91 -65.33 -45.03 -0.73
CA GLY A 91 -63.88 -44.92 -0.65
C GLY A 91 -63.14 -45.82 -1.65
N PHE A 92 -61.88 -45.48 -1.94
CA PHE A 92 -60.96 -46.33 -2.68
C PHE A 92 -60.65 -47.59 -1.87
N SER A 93 -60.87 -48.78 -2.44
CA SER A 93 -60.55 -50.07 -1.81
C SER A 93 -59.92 -51.03 -2.83
N GLY A 94 -58.90 -51.79 -2.43
CA GLY A 94 -58.22 -52.76 -3.31
C GLY A 94 -58.74 -54.20 -3.16
N LEU A 95 -58.88 -54.92 -4.27
CA LEU A 95 -58.91 -56.39 -4.25
C LEU A 95 -57.46 -56.87 -4.30
N ALA A 96 -56.99 -57.48 -3.22
CA ALA A 96 -55.74 -58.23 -3.04
C ALA A 96 -54.61 -58.01 -4.08
N ASN A 97 -53.46 -57.55 -3.58
CA ASN A 97 -52.11 -57.66 -4.14
C ASN A 97 -51.75 -56.84 -5.40
N ASN A 98 -52.04 -55.53 -5.41
CA ASN A 98 -51.36 -54.58 -6.30
C ASN A 98 -50.48 -53.59 -5.53
N ASN A 99 -49.30 -54.04 -5.09
CA ASN A 99 -48.21 -53.16 -4.64
C ASN A 99 -47.63 -52.36 -5.83
N THR A 100 -48.46 -51.57 -6.51
CA THR A 100 -48.13 -50.83 -7.73
C THR A 100 -48.69 -49.43 -7.65
N TRP A 101 -47.93 -48.45 -8.12
CA TRP A 101 -48.39 -47.08 -8.24
C TRP A 101 -49.60 -47.00 -9.17
N VAL A 102 -50.58 -46.18 -8.79
CA VAL A 102 -51.79 -45.89 -9.55
C VAL A 102 -51.88 -44.40 -9.82
N THR A 103 -52.58 -44.05 -10.90
CA THR A 103 -52.93 -42.66 -11.21
C THR A 103 -54.44 -42.49 -11.02
N THR A 104 -54.85 -41.44 -10.33
CA THR A 104 -56.26 -41.08 -10.11
C THR A 104 -56.52 -39.68 -10.59
N GLU A 105 -57.51 -39.54 -11.46
CA GLU A 105 -57.97 -38.24 -11.95
C GLU A 105 -59.17 -37.77 -11.11
N ILE A 106 -59.14 -36.51 -10.67
CA ILE A 106 -60.26 -35.85 -10.00
C ILE A 106 -60.64 -34.57 -10.75
N ASP A 107 -61.93 -34.24 -10.73
CA ASP A 107 -62.45 -32.99 -11.28
C ASP A 107 -62.46 -31.90 -10.21
N LEU A 108 -61.80 -30.78 -10.49
CA LEU A 108 -61.71 -29.60 -9.63
C LEU A 108 -62.43 -28.39 -10.24
N SER A 109 -63.15 -28.54 -11.35
CA SER A 109 -63.81 -27.43 -12.07
C SER A 109 -64.79 -26.65 -11.18
N ALA A 110 -65.38 -27.29 -10.16
CA ALA A 110 -66.26 -26.65 -9.20
C ALA A 110 -65.57 -25.62 -8.28
N TYR A 111 -64.24 -25.68 -8.19
CA TYR A 111 -63.39 -24.75 -7.43
C TYR A 111 -62.69 -23.72 -8.34
N GLY A 112 -63.03 -23.70 -9.64
CA GLY A 112 -62.54 -22.68 -10.56
C GLY A 112 -63.08 -21.30 -10.16
N GLY A 113 -62.17 -20.38 -9.85
CA GLY A 113 -62.47 -19.06 -9.31
C GLY A 113 -62.02 -18.84 -7.87
N ASP A 114 -61.60 -19.90 -7.16
CA ASP A 114 -61.13 -19.80 -5.77
C ASP A 114 -59.59 -19.70 -5.70
N SER A 115 -59.05 -18.72 -4.97
CA SER A 115 -57.60 -18.52 -4.79
C SER A 115 -56.99 -19.36 -3.65
N SER A 116 -57.78 -20.27 -3.07
CA SER A 116 -57.42 -20.98 -1.83
C SER A 116 -58.02 -22.38 -1.81
N VAL A 117 -57.52 -23.28 -2.65
CA VAL A 117 -58.04 -24.65 -2.78
C VAL A 117 -57.07 -25.67 -2.21
N TRP A 118 -57.54 -26.59 -1.38
CA TRP A 118 -56.76 -27.71 -0.85
C TRP A 118 -57.38 -29.04 -1.21
N ILE A 119 -56.55 -30.04 -1.44
CA ILE A 119 -56.94 -31.43 -1.64
C ILE A 119 -56.40 -32.23 -0.45
N ARG A 120 -57.22 -33.10 0.14
CA ARG A 120 -56.77 -34.04 1.18
C ARG A 120 -57.19 -35.47 0.89
N PHE A 121 -56.38 -36.39 1.39
CA PHE A 121 -56.50 -37.83 1.26
C PHE A 121 -56.81 -38.39 2.65
N VAL A 122 -58.05 -38.77 2.91
CA VAL A 122 -58.52 -39.29 4.20
C VAL A 122 -58.45 -40.81 4.18
N MET A 123 -57.87 -41.45 5.19
CA MET A 123 -57.79 -42.91 5.28
C MET A 123 -58.71 -43.46 6.36
N GLY A 124 -59.17 -44.71 6.18
CA GLY A 124 -59.89 -45.49 7.18
C GLY A 124 -59.48 -46.97 7.13
N SER A 125 -59.16 -47.53 8.30
CA SER A 125 -58.81 -48.96 8.48
C SER A 125 -59.63 -49.59 9.59
N ASP A 126 -59.66 -50.92 9.65
CA ASP A 126 -60.18 -51.65 10.82
C ASP A 126 -59.13 -51.82 11.96
N HIS A 127 -59.50 -52.57 13.01
CA HIS A 127 -58.74 -52.69 14.26
C HIS A 127 -57.69 -53.83 14.28
N LEU A 128 -57.47 -54.53 13.16
CA LEU A 128 -56.62 -55.73 13.13
C LEU A 128 -55.24 -55.53 12.46
N THR A 129 -54.93 -54.33 11.97
CA THR A 129 -53.72 -54.05 11.18
C THR A 129 -52.58 -53.38 11.97
N GLY A 130 -51.34 -53.75 11.65
CA GLY A 130 -50.11 -53.20 12.22
C GLY A 130 -49.41 -52.12 11.37
N ASP A 131 -49.62 -52.09 10.04
CA ASP A 131 -49.04 -51.10 9.12
C ASP A 131 -50.01 -50.87 7.93
N ALA A 132 -50.51 -49.65 7.76
CA ALA A 132 -51.29 -49.21 6.59
C ALA A 132 -50.85 -47.79 6.19
N GLY A 133 -50.82 -47.47 4.90
CA GLY A 133 -50.34 -46.16 4.47
C GLY A 133 -50.69 -45.77 3.04
N TRP A 134 -50.78 -44.46 2.83
CA TRP A 134 -50.97 -43.83 1.53
C TRP A 134 -49.75 -42.98 1.21
N TYR A 135 -49.18 -43.20 0.03
CA TYR A 135 -47.98 -42.54 -0.46
C TYR A 135 -48.36 -41.76 -1.71
N ILE A 136 -48.29 -40.43 -1.62
CA ILE A 136 -48.56 -39.53 -2.73
C ILE A 136 -47.22 -39.01 -3.23
N SER A 137 -46.88 -39.30 -4.49
CA SER A 137 -45.68 -38.80 -5.15
C SER A 137 -45.94 -37.41 -5.71
N THR A 138 -46.97 -37.29 -6.54
CA THR A 138 -47.22 -36.10 -7.35
C THR A 138 -48.71 -35.84 -7.46
N VAL A 139 -49.08 -34.56 -7.43
CA VAL A 139 -50.41 -34.06 -7.75
C VAL A 139 -50.21 -33.04 -8.85
N ASP A 140 -50.54 -33.42 -10.08
CA ASP A 140 -50.40 -32.58 -11.25
C ASP A 140 -51.77 -31.97 -11.57
N VAL A 141 -51.92 -30.66 -11.44
CA VAL A 141 -53.16 -29.95 -11.79
C VAL A 141 -53.08 -29.52 -13.24
N ALA A 142 -54.05 -29.93 -14.05
CA ALA A 142 -54.12 -29.65 -15.47
C ALA A 142 -55.49 -29.05 -15.86
N GLY A 143 -55.46 -28.00 -16.68
CA GLY A 143 -56.60 -27.30 -17.27
C GLY A 143 -56.11 -26.39 -18.39
N GLU A 144 -57.00 -25.88 -19.24
CA GLU A 144 -56.61 -25.11 -20.43
C GLU A 144 -55.87 -23.78 -20.16
N ASP A 145 -55.69 -23.35 -18.91
CA ASP A 145 -55.02 -22.09 -18.58
C ASP A 145 -54.79 -21.95 -17.06
N VAL A 146 -53.72 -22.58 -16.55
CA VAL A 146 -53.25 -22.38 -15.17
C VAL A 146 -52.10 -21.39 -15.24
N CYS A 147 -52.28 -20.18 -14.73
CA CYS A 147 -51.21 -19.20 -14.67
C CYS A 147 -50.18 -19.61 -13.62
N LEU A 148 -48.93 -19.75 -14.04
CA LEU A 148 -47.78 -19.77 -13.12
C LEU A 148 -47.43 -18.31 -12.81
N ASP A 149 -47.19 -18.03 -11.55
CA ASP A 149 -46.77 -16.73 -11.00
C ASP A 149 -45.65 -17.05 -10.00
N ALA A 150 -44.42 -17.02 -10.48
CA ALA A 150 -43.27 -17.55 -9.74
C ALA A 150 -42.81 -16.63 -8.59
N ASP A 151 -43.08 -15.32 -8.67
CA ASP A 151 -42.67 -14.34 -7.67
C ASP A 151 -43.83 -13.78 -6.82
N SER A 152 -45.07 -14.21 -7.11
CA SER A 152 -46.29 -13.88 -6.37
C SER A 152 -46.66 -12.40 -6.39
N ASP A 153 -46.36 -11.70 -7.48
CA ASP A 153 -46.70 -10.28 -7.64
C ASP A 153 -48.09 -10.03 -8.26
N GLY A 154 -48.76 -11.10 -8.70
CA GLY A 154 -50.10 -11.08 -9.28
C GLY A 154 -50.15 -10.96 -10.80
N ILE A 155 -49.01 -11.00 -11.49
CA ILE A 155 -48.88 -11.12 -12.95
C ILE A 155 -48.45 -12.56 -13.28
N CYS A 156 -48.94 -13.09 -14.41
CA CYS A 156 -48.60 -14.44 -14.82
C CYS A 156 -47.25 -14.44 -15.54
N ASP A 157 -46.40 -15.44 -15.35
CA ASP A 157 -45.03 -15.53 -15.92
C ASP A 157 -44.97 -15.24 -17.44
N GLU A 158 -46.01 -15.61 -18.20
CA GLU A 158 -46.09 -15.39 -19.66
C GLU A 158 -46.44 -13.95 -20.08
N SER A 159 -46.95 -13.17 -19.13
CA SER A 159 -47.32 -11.75 -19.27
C SER A 159 -46.50 -10.85 -18.36
N ASP A 160 -45.54 -11.42 -17.62
CA ASP A 160 -44.67 -10.74 -16.67
C ASP A 160 -43.33 -10.44 -17.34
N ASN A 161 -42.97 -9.16 -17.42
CA ASN A 161 -41.66 -8.74 -17.92
C ASN A 161 -40.52 -8.92 -16.91
N CYS A 162 -40.81 -9.40 -15.70
CA CYS A 162 -39.85 -9.85 -14.69
C CYS A 162 -40.32 -11.08 -13.91
N PRO A 163 -40.43 -12.28 -14.53
CA PRO A 163 -41.08 -13.47 -13.93
C PRO A 163 -40.54 -13.98 -12.59
N ASN A 164 -39.40 -13.47 -12.10
CA ASN A 164 -38.80 -13.89 -10.84
C ASN A 164 -38.57 -12.72 -9.86
N ASN A 165 -38.97 -11.49 -10.24
CA ASN A 165 -38.69 -10.26 -9.52
C ASN A 165 -39.96 -9.41 -9.44
N ALA A 166 -40.67 -9.53 -8.32
CA ALA A 166 -41.99 -8.94 -8.14
C ALA A 166 -42.06 -7.46 -8.54
N ASN A 167 -42.85 -7.14 -9.55
CA ASN A 167 -42.86 -5.83 -10.19
C ASN A 167 -44.23 -5.42 -10.75
N ALA A 168 -45.36 -5.80 -10.15
CA ALA A 168 -46.77 -5.55 -10.52
C ALA A 168 -47.15 -4.25 -11.30
N SER A 169 -46.33 -3.20 -11.25
CA SER A 169 -46.42 -2.05 -12.16
C SER A 169 -46.07 -2.34 -13.62
N GLN A 170 -45.28 -3.38 -13.89
CA GLN A 170 -44.75 -3.79 -15.20
C GLN A 170 -44.09 -2.61 -15.94
N THR A 171 -43.33 -1.79 -15.19
CA THR A 171 -42.60 -0.65 -15.78
C THR A 171 -41.43 -1.20 -16.61
N ASP A 172 -41.29 -0.68 -17.82
CA ASP A 172 -40.26 -1.03 -18.81
C ASP A 172 -39.88 0.27 -19.53
N GLY A 173 -38.83 0.92 -19.04
CA GLY A 173 -38.43 2.28 -19.40
C GLY A 173 -37.96 2.42 -20.84
N ASP A 174 -37.31 1.40 -21.38
CA ASP A 174 -36.72 1.41 -22.72
C ASP A 174 -37.45 0.52 -23.75
N SER A 175 -38.50 -0.19 -23.31
CA SER A 175 -39.40 -1.00 -24.12
C SER A 175 -38.73 -2.19 -24.80
N ASP A 176 -37.78 -2.84 -24.13
CA ASP A 176 -37.09 -4.03 -24.64
C ASP A 176 -37.76 -5.36 -24.27
N GLY A 177 -38.77 -5.32 -23.38
CA GLY A 177 -39.51 -6.48 -22.90
C GLY A 177 -39.02 -7.06 -21.57
N VAL A 178 -38.02 -6.47 -20.94
CA VAL A 178 -37.54 -6.75 -19.58
C VAL A 178 -37.95 -5.59 -18.68
N GLY A 179 -38.54 -5.87 -17.51
CA GLY A 179 -39.01 -4.80 -16.63
C GLY A 179 -37.87 -4.15 -15.84
N ASP A 180 -38.02 -2.86 -15.50
CA ASP A 180 -37.04 -2.07 -14.72
C ASP A 180 -36.59 -2.74 -13.41
N ALA A 181 -37.41 -3.64 -12.85
CA ALA A 181 -37.13 -4.36 -11.60
C ALA A 181 -36.11 -5.51 -11.75
N CYS A 182 -35.88 -5.96 -12.98
CA CYS A 182 -34.95 -7.04 -13.32
C CYS A 182 -34.04 -6.71 -14.50
N ASP A 183 -34.09 -5.46 -14.98
CA ASP A 183 -33.29 -4.98 -16.09
C ASP A 183 -31.95 -4.39 -15.60
N ASN A 184 -30.84 -5.00 -16.02
CA ASN A 184 -29.48 -4.55 -15.73
C ASN A 184 -29.03 -3.35 -16.59
N CYS A 185 -29.88 -2.85 -17.49
CA CYS A 185 -29.74 -1.62 -18.25
C CYS A 185 -31.08 -0.89 -18.47
N SER A 186 -31.83 -0.57 -17.40
CA SER A 186 -33.16 0.10 -17.39
C SER A 186 -33.47 1.32 -18.30
N SER A 187 -32.50 1.82 -19.05
CA SER A 187 -32.66 2.91 -20.02
C SER A 187 -32.09 2.61 -21.41
N THR A 188 -31.54 1.40 -21.62
CA THR A 188 -30.86 0.99 -22.84
C THR A 188 -31.22 -0.43 -23.21
N SER A 189 -32.09 -0.54 -24.23
CA SER A 189 -32.68 -1.81 -24.67
C SER A 189 -31.65 -2.93 -24.85
N ASN A 190 -31.76 -3.98 -24.06
CA ASN A 190 -30.83 -5.10 -24.00
C ASN A 190 -31.51 -6.42 -23.54
N ALA A 191 -32.57 -6.84 -24.23
CA ALA A 191 -33.39 -8.00 -23.86
C ALA A 191 -32.65 -9.33 -23.55
N SER A 192 -31.38 -9.47 -23.94
CA SER A 192 -30.55 -10.63 -23.56
C SER A 192 -29.99 -10.57 -22.14
N GLN A 193 -30.05 -9.39 -21.48
CA GLN A 193 -29.59 -9.13 -20.11
C GLN A 193 -28.17 -9.66 -19.88
N THR A 194 -27.31 -9.52 -20.90
CA THR A 194 -25.95 -10.02 -20.88
C THR A 194 -25.11 -9.08 -20.02
N ASP A 195 -24.44 -9.65 -19.03
CA ASP A 195 -23.50 -9.01 -18.12
C ASP A 195 -22.28 -9.93 -18.05
N THR A 196 -21.26 -9.62 -18.84
CA THR A 196 -20.12 -10.50 -19.09
C THR A 196 -19.18 -10.60 -17.89
N ASP A 197 -19.06 -9.53 -17.09
CA ASP A 197 -18.15 -9.48 -15.95
C ASP A 197 -18.82 -9.58 -14.57
N SER A 198 -20.15 -9.67 -14.56
CA SER A 198 -21.00 -9.86 -13.39
C SER A 198 -20.92 -8.73 -12.37
N ASP A 199 -20.78 -7.48 -12.84
CA ASP A 199 -20.76 -6.30 -11.97
C ASP A 199 -22.15 -5.72 -11.65
N GLY A 200 -23.18 -6.23 -12.32
CA GLY A 200 -24.58 -5.82 -12.16
C GLY A 200 -25.09 -4.84 -13.20
N LEU A 201 -24.25 -4.39 -14.14
CA LEU A 201 -24.65 -3.63 -15.33
C LEU A 201 -24.56 -4.52 -16.57
N GLY A 202 -25.50 -4.35 -17.48
CA GLY A 202 -25.46 -5.09 -18.74
C GLY A 202 -24.42 -4.53 -19.71
N ASP A 203 -23.86 -5.39 -20.56
CA ASP A 203 -22.87 -5.05 -21.59
C ASP A 203 -23.32 -3.87 -22.51
N ALA A 204 -24.63 -3.64 -22.62
CA ALA A 204 -25.21 -2.58 -23.44
C ALA A 204 -25.06 -1.18 -22.84
N CYS A 205 -24.92 -1.07 -21.53
CA CYS A 205 -24.81 0.20 -20.79
C CYS A 205 -23.53 0.28 -19.94
N ASP A 206 -22.65 -0.70 -20.06
CA ASP A 206 -21.38 -0.80 -19.35
C ASP A 206 -20.23 -0.26 -20.21
N ASN A 207 -19.54 0.78 -19.72
CA ASN A 207 -18.36 1.36 -20.36
C ASN A 207 -17.08 0.51 -20.22
N CYS A 208 -17.15 -0.62 -19.51
CA CYS A 208 -16.12 -1.65 -19.41
C CYS A 208 -16.71 -3.06 -19.38
N SER A 209 -17.43 -3.46 -20.43
CA SER A 209 -18.17 -4.74 -20.57
C SER A 209 -17.42 -6.07 -20.33
N SER A 210 -16.17 -6.05 -19.90
CA SER A 210 -15.38 -7.25 -19.57
C SER A 210 -14.56 -7.08 -18.29
N THR A 211 -14.67 -5.94 -17.62
CA THR A 211 -13.91 -5.58 -16.42
C THR A 211 -14.80 -4.89 -15.42
N SER A 212 -15.18 -5.64 -14.38
CA SER A 212 -16.16 -5.22 -13.38
C SER A 212 -15.87 -3.84 -12.81
N ASN A 213 -16.79 -2.90 -13.00
CA ASN A 213 -16.58 -1.50 -12.67
C ASN A 213 -17.88 -0.73 -12.33
N ALA A 214 -18.87 -1.35 -11.69
CA ALA A 214 -20.21 -0.84 -11.31
C ALA A 214 -20.40 0.66 -11.00
N SER A 215 -19.35 1.38 -10.61
CA SER A 215 -19.33 2.85 -10.52
C SER A 215 -19.40 3.59 -11.87
N GLN A 216 -19.04 2.93 -12.98
CA GLN A 216 -18.97 3.49 -14.33
C GLN A 216 -18.18 4.80 -14.40
N THR A 217 -17.09 4.89 -13.65
CA THR A 217 -16.22 6.06 -13.66
C THR A 217 -15.52 6.13 -15.01
N ASP A 218 -15.60 7.28 -15.67
CA ASP A 218 -14.96 7.62 -16.94
C ASP A 218 -14.47 9.07 -16.79
N THR A 219 -13.21 9.21 -16.39
CA THR A 219 -12.62 10.46 -15.93
C THR A 219 -12.39 11.45 -17.07
N ASP A 220 -12.09 10.96 -18.28
CA ASP A 220 -11.80 11.80 -19.45
C ASP A 220 -12.94 11.88 -20.47
N SER A 221 -14.02 11.12 -20.26
CA SER A 221 -15.24 11.09 -21.04
C SER A 221 -15.05 10.64 -22.49
N ASP A 222 -14.15 9.68 -22.72
CA ASP A 222 -13.92 9.09 -24.04
C ASP A 222 -14.86 7.91 -24.37
N GLY A 223 -15.62 7.45 -23.38
CA GLY A 223 -16.58 6.35 -23.49
C GLY A 223 -16.08 5.00 -22.99
N LEU A 224 -14.84 4.93 -22.49
CA LEU A 224 -14.30 3.78 -21.77
C LEU A 224 -14.16 4.12 -20.29
N GLY A 225 -14.49 3.16 -19.42
CA GLY A 225 -14.34 3.39 -17.99
C GLY A 225 -12.89 3.30 -17.53
N ASP A 226 -12.54 4.01 -16.46
CA ASP A 226 -11.21 4.03 -15.84
C ASP A 226 -10.66 2.62 -15.54
N ALA A 227 -11.53 1.62 -15.39
CA ALA A 227 -11.16 0.23 -15.09
C ALA A 227 -10.59 -0.53 -16.29
N CYS A 228 -10.94 -0.12 -17.52
CA CYS A 228 -10.53 -0.76 -18.76
C CYS A 228 -9.86 0.21 -19.74
N ASP A 229 -9.56 1.42 -19.29
CA ASP A 229 -8.90 2.47 -20.05
C ASP A 229 -7.40 2.53 -19.72
N ASN A 230 -6.56 2.28 -20.73
CA ASN A 230 -5.10 2.37 -20.62
C ASN A 230 -4.56 3.83 -20.61
N CYS A 231 -5.43 4.83 -20.67
CA CYS A 231 -5.16 6.24 -20.45
C CYS A 231 -6.30 6.96 -19.72
N SER A 232 -6.73 6.48 -18.54
CA SER A 232 -7.83 7.02 -17.70
C SER A 232 -7.98 8.56 -17.50
N SER A 233 -7.02 9.38 -17.90
CA SER A 233 -7.12 10.85 -17.82
C SER A 233 -6.93 11.57 -19.15
N THR A 234 -6.73 10.83 -20.24
CA THR A 234 -6.42 11.33 -21.57
C THR A 234 -7.18 10.55 -22.63
N SER A 235 -8.24 11.17 -23.15
CA SER A 235 -9.18 10.55 -24.08
C SER A 235 -8.49 9.84 -25.24
N ASN A 236 -8.69 8.52 -25.32
CA ASN A 236 -8.05 7.65 -26.30
C ASN A 236 -8.91 6.42 -26.64
N ALA A 237 -10.17 6.62 -27.02
CA ALA A 237 -11.15 5.57 -27.32
C ALA A 237 -10.69 4.41 -28.25
N SER A 238 -9.59 4.55 -28.99
CA SER A 238 -8.98 3.45 -29.76
C SER A 238 -8.12 2.49 -28.94
N GLN A 239 -7.78 2.82 -27.70
CA GLN A 239 -6.97 2.05 -26.75
C GLN A 239 -5.70 1.50 -27.40
N THR A 240 -5.06 2.34 -28.21
CA THR A 240 -3.84 1.95 -28.93
C THR A 240 -2.69 1.94 -27.94
N ASP A 241 -1.97 0.82 -27.91
CA ASP A 241 -0.79 0.57 -27.09
C ASP A 241 0.20 -0.17 -28.00
N THR A 242 1.12 0.60 -28.57
CA THR A 242 1.99 0.16 -29.67
C THR A 242 3.08 -0.79 -29.18
N ASP A 243 3.58 -0.61 -27.96
CA ASP A 243 4.65 -1.42 -27.40
C ASP A 243 4.20 -2.44 -26.36
N SER A 244 2.90 -2.44 -26.03
CA SER A 244 2.23 -3.40 -25.14
C SER A 244 2.74 -3.35 -23.70
N ASP A 245 3.06 -2.16 -23.20
CA ASP A 245 3.49 -1.97 -21.81
C ASP A 245 2.34 -1.72 -20.83
N GLY A 246 1.13 -1.50 -21.35
CA GLY A 246 -0.10 -1.26 -20.58
C GLY A 246 -0.48 0.21 -20.44
N VAL A 247 0.32 1.15 -20.96
CA VAL A 247 0.02 2.57 -21.08
C VAL A 247 -0.36 2.86 -22.53
N GLY A 248 -1.47 3.57 -22.77
CA GLY A 248 -1.88 3.87 -24.14
C GLY A 248 -1.00 4.94 -24.80
N ASP A 249 -0.80 4.85 -26.12
CA ASP A 249 0.02 5.77 -26.92
C ASP A 249 -0.33 7.26 -26.70
N ALA A 250 -1.57 7.56 -26.29
CA ALA A 250 -2.04 8.91 -26.04
C ALA A 250 -1.46 9.55 -24.76
N CYS A 251 -1.06 8.72 -23.80
CA CYS A 251 -0.53 9.13 -22.50
C CYS A 251 0.82 8.46 -22.16
N ASP A 252 1.41 7.77 -23.12
CA ASP A 252 2.71 7.12 -23.02
C ASP A 252 3.83 8.08 -23.46
N ASN A 253 4.76 8.38 -22.54
CA ASN A 253 5.94 9.22 -22.80
C ASN A 253 7.04 8.50 -23.62
N CYS A 254 6.86 7.21 -23.93
CA CYS A 254 7.69 6.41 -24.81
C CYS A 254 6.86 5.43 -25.66
N SER A 255 5.93 5.94 -26.48
CA SER A 255 4.94 5.19 -27.30
C SER A 255 5.44 4.06 -28.23
N SER A 256 6.72 3.72 -28.23
CA SER A 256 7.30 2.63 -29.01
C SER A 256 8.34 1.81 -28.24
N THR A 257 8.56 2.13 -26.97
CA THR A 257 9.56 1.51 -26.09
C THR A 257 8.98 1.30 -24.70
N SER A 258 8.62 0.03 -24.45
CA SER A 258 7.92 -0.37 -23.22
C SER A 258 8.57 0.15 -21.95
N ASN A 259 7.80 0.93 -21.18
CA ASN A 259 8.23 1.60 -19.96
C ASN A 259 7.04 1.87 -19.01
N SER A 260 6.33 0.82 -18.61
CA SER A 260 5.12 0.88 -17.75
C SER A 260 5.18 1.75 -16.48
N SER A 261 6.37 2.12 -15.99
CA SER A 261 6.56 3.05 -14.87
C SER A 261 6.46 4.53 -15.25
N GLN A 262 6.52 4.85 -16.55
CA GLN A 262 6.48 6.20 -17.12
C GLN A 262 7.47 7.14 -16.42
N GLU A 263 8.67 6.62 -16.13
CA GLU A 263 9.74 7.43 -15.54
C GLU A 263 10.20 8.47 -16.57
N ASP A 264 10.24 9.72 -16.14
CA ASP A 264 10.67 10.91 -16.87
C ASP A 264 11.39 11.79 -15.84
N LEU A 265 12.68 11.54 -15.69
CA LEU A 265 13.45 11.98 -14.54
C LEU A 265 13.82 13.47 -14.60
N ASP A 266 13.91 14.06 -15.79
CA ASP A 266 14.15 15.48 -16.00
C ASP A 266 12.87 16.28 -16.30
N GLY A 267 11.75 15.61 -16.57
CA GLY A 267 10.41 16.19 -16.69
C GLY A 267 10.17 16.88 -18.02
N ASP A 268 10.86 16.46 -19.08
CA ASP A 268 10.78 17.09 -20.41
C ASP A 268 9.63 16.53 -21.28
N GLY A 269 9.01 15.44 -20.82
CA GLY A 269 7.90 14.76 -21.49
C GLY A 269 8.30 13.56 -22.34
N VAL A 270 9.59 13.24 -22.43
CA VAL A 270 10.10 11.98 -23.01
C VAL A 270 10.52 11.05 -21.87
N GLY A 271 10.10 9.79 -21.93
CA GLY A 271 10.45 8.84 -20.87
C GLY A 271 11.92 8.41 -20.93
N ASP A 272 12.49 8.11 -19.76
CA ASP A 272 13.90 7.68 -19.59
C ASP A 272 14.27 6.47 -20.47
N ALA A 273 13.29 5.64 -20.83
CA ALA A 273 13.50 4.44 -21.63
C ALA A 273 13.79 4.72 -23.11
N CYS A 274 13.32 5.85 -23.63
CA CYS A 274 13.44 6.24 -25.02
C CYS A 274 14.15 7.59 -25.21
N ASP A 275 14.67 8.17 -24.14
CA ASP A 275 15.41 9.42 -24.17
C ASP A 275 16.89 9.21 -24.58
N ASN A 276 17.29 9.82 -25.69
CA ASN A 276 18.67 9.83 -26.20
C ASN A 276 19.56 10.91 -25.56
N CYS A 277 19.03 11.73 -24.65
CA CYS A 277 19.79 12.55 -23.71
C CYS A 277 19.58 12.07 -22.28
N ALA A 278 19.67 10.74 -22.12
CA ALA A 278 19.34 10.04 -20.90
C ALA A 278 19.86 10.76 -19.64
N PRO A 279 18.96 11.09 -18.69
CA PRO A 279 19.31 11.87 -17.52
C PRO A 279 20.36 11.14 -16.68
N SER A 280 21.51 11.80 -16.45
CA SER A 280 22.57 11.22 -15.64
C SER A 280 22.37 11.58 -14.16
N VAL A 281 22.06 10.58 -13.33
CA VAL A 281 22.03 10.76 -11.88
C VAL A 281 23.45 10.99 -11.39
N SER A 282 23.73 12.24 -11.06
CA SER A 282 24.97 12.68 -10.44
C SER A 282 24.81 12.73 -8.93
N SER A 283 25.93 12.55 -8.21
CA SER A 283 25.92 12.69 -6.76
C SER A 283 27.16 13.40 -6.23
N SER A 284 26.93 14.28 -5.26
CA SER A 284 27.96 14.91 -4.44
C SER A 284 27.98 14.27 -3.06
N VAL A 285 29.13 13.71 -2.66
CA VAL A 285 29.28 12.97 -1.40
C VAL A 285 30.20 13.71 -0.44
N PHE A 286 29.67 14.10 0.71
CA PHE A 286 30.38 14.80 1.77
C PHE A 286 30.59 13.87 2.96
N THR A 287 31.86 13.62 3.30
CA THR A 287 32.27 12.72 4.40
C THR A 287 33.22 13.36 5.41
N THR A 288 33.83 14.50 5.06
CA THR A 288 34.74 15.22 5.96
C THR A 288 33.91 16.06 6.93
N PRO A 289 34.04 15.87 8.27
CA PRO A 289 33.33 16.69 9.23
C PRO A 289 33.64 18.18 9.09
N GLY A 290 32.60 19.02 9.13
CA GLY A 290 32.74 20.47 8.98
C GLY A 290 31.77 21.07 7.98
N ALA A 291 31.94 22.37 7.74
CA ALA A 291 31.18 23.12 6.75
C ALA A 291 31.78 22.95 5.36
N ASP A 292 30.91 22.81 4.37
CA ASP A 292 31.19 22.72 2.96
C ASP A 292 30.04 23.40 2.18
N THR A 293 30.15 23.50 0.88
CA THR A 293 29.11 24.09 0.02
C THR A 293 28.82 23.20 -1.16
N PHE A 294 27.56 23.16 -1.57
CA PHE A 294 27.10 22.53 -2.80
C PHE A 294 26.56 23.59 -3.76
N ALA A 295 27.20 23.75 -4.92
CA ALA A 295 26.67 24.58 -5.98
C ALA A 295 25.67 23.76 -6.80
N VAL A 296 24.42 24.24 -6.87
CA VAL A 296 23.38 23.61 -7.68
C VAL A 296 23.77 23.78 -9.15
N PRO A 297 23.92 22.70 -9.93
CA PRO A 297 24.28 22.81 -11.34
C PRO A 297 23.23 23.60 -12.15
N ALA A 298 23.61 24.06 -13.33
CA ALA A 298 22.66 24.65 -14.28
C ALA A 298 21.55 23.63 -14.60
N GLY A 299 20.32 24.09 -14.81
CA GLY A 299 19.16 23.22 -15.11
C GLY A 299 18.58 22.44 -13.93
N VAL A 300 19.33 22.23 -12.85
CA VAL A 300 18.88 21.44 -11.69
C VAL A 300 17.89 22.23 -10.83
N THR A 301 16.64 21.78 -10.81
CA THR A 301 15.55 22.38 -10.01
C THR A 301 15.13 21.53 -8.81
N SER A 302 15.67 20.31 -8.69
CA SER A 302 15.36 19.36 -7.63
C SER A 302 16.59 18.56 -7.23
N ILE A 303 16.76 18.33 -5.93
CA ILE A 303 17.83 17.48 -5.38
C ILE A 303 17.27 16.52 -4.32
N THR A 304 17.80 15.30 -4.27
CA THR A 304 17.52 14.34 -3.20
C THR A 304 18.69 14.30 -2.22
N VAL A 305 18.41 14.57 -0.95
CA VAL A 305 19.44 14.72 0.07
C VAL A 305 19.29 13.63 1.11
N THR A 306 20.30 12.79 1.21
CA THR A 306 20.40 11.70 2.18
C THR A 306 21.49 12.01 3.20
N MET A 307 21.18 12.01 4.49
CA MET A 307 22.17 12.37 5.52
C MET A 307 22.05 11.63 6.85
N TRP A 308 23.21 11.39 7.44
CA TRP A 308 23.42 10.78 8.76
C TRP A 308 24.09 11.78 9.69
N GLY A 309 23.62 11.86 10.94
CA GLY A 309 24.33 12.56 12.01
C GLY A 309 25.61 11.83 12.44
N GLY A 310 26.32 12.42 13.40
CA GLY A 310 27.51 11.81 14.00
C GLY A 310 27.13 10.81 15.09
N GLY A 311 27.84 9.69 15.19
CA GLY A 311 27.66 8.73 16.28
C GLY A 311 28.28 9.25 17.58
N GLY A 312 27.67 8.95 18.71
CA GLY A 312 28.23 9.27 20.03
C GLY A 312 29.43 8.40 20.37
N GLY A 313 30.39 8.92 21.13
CA GLY A 313 31.54 8.15 21.62
C GLY A 313 31.18 7.28 22.83
N GLY A 314 31.86 6.15 22.98
CA GLY A 314 31.74 5.31 24.17
C GLY A 314 32.43 5.94 25.38
N GLY A 315 31.89 5.72 26.57
CA GLY A 315 32.54 6.12 27.82
C GLY A 315 33.73 5.22 28.17
N GLY A 316 34.68 5.77 28.91
CA GLY A 316 35.83 5.02 29.43
C GLY A 316 35.43 4.11 30.59
N GLY A 317 36.10 2.95 30.70
CA GLY A 317 35.91 2.07 31.85
C GLY A 317 36.61 2.59 33.10
N GLY A 318 35.98 2.35 34.25
CA GLY A 318 36.59 2.54 35.55
C GLY A 318 37.44 1.34 35.95
N SER A 319 37.92 1.31 37.19
CA SER A 319 38.77 0.21 37.66
C SER A 319 38.03 -1.14 37.81
N THR A 320 36.69 -1.13 37.93
CA THR A 320 35.89 -2.36 38.08
C THR A 320 34.67 -2.43 37.16
N GLY A 321 34.15 -1.31 36.66
CA GLY A 321 33.01 -1.22 35.76
C GLY A 321 33.39 -0.84 34.32
N GLN A 322 32.69 -1.43 33.34
CA GLN A 322 32.80 -1.04 31.94
C GLN A 322 32.19 0.35 31.70
N GLY A 323 32.68 1.10 30.72
CA GLY A 323 31.98 2.30 30.23
C GLY A 323 30.64 1.99 29.58
N GLY A 324 29.89 3.03 29.24
CA GLY A 324 28.67 2.94 28.43
C GLY A 324 28.99 3.04 26.94
N ALA A 325 28.23 2.35 26.09
CA ALA A 325 28.37 2.50 24.64
C ALA A 325 27.77 3.83 24.16
N GLY A 326 28.31 4.39 23.09
CA GLY A 326 27.75 5.57 22.42
C GLY A 326 26.50 5.23 21.61
N GLY A 327 25.63 6.22 21.43
CA GLY A 327 24.42 6.09 20.61
C GLY A 327 24.72 6.22 19.12
N GLY A 328 24.03 5.43 18.30
CA GLY A 328 24.00 5.58 16.84
C GLY A 328 23.22 6.82 16.42
N ALA A 329 23.62 7.44 15.31
CA ALA A 329 23.00 8.65 14.78
C ALA A 329 21.65 8.38 14.10
N GLY A 330 20.92 9.48 13.88
CA GLY A 330 19.71 9.51 13.07
C GLY A 330 20.00 9.43 11.58
N TYR A 331 18.92 9.33 10.82
CA TYR A 331 18.91 9.28 9.35
C TYR A 331 17.77 10.11 8.81
N THR A 332 18.02 10.85 7.74
CA THR A 332 16.98 11.55 6.96
C THR A 332 17.27 11.45 5.46
N ARG A 333 16.22 11.31 4.66
CA ARG A 333 16.24 11.41 3.20
C ARG A 333 15.03 12.23 2.74
N ALA A 334 15.23 13.22 1.88
CA ALA A 334 14.13 14.02 1.34
C ALA A 334 14.53 14.68 0.02
N THR A 335 13.54 14.99 -0.81
CA THR A 335 13.71 15.71 -2.07
C THR A 335 13.31 17.17 -1.89
N HIS A 336 14.18 18.09 -2.29
CA HIS A 336 14.01 19.54 -2.15
C HIS A 336 14.01 20.21 -3.52
N THR A 337 13.07 21.13 -3.73
CA THR A 337 13.15 22.08 -4.85
C THR A 337 14.28 23.08 -4.58
N VAL A 338 15.09 23.33 -5.59
CA VAL A 338 16.23 24.26 -5.55
C VAL A 338 16.21 25.18 -6.77
N THR A 339 16.91 26.30 -6.69
CA THR A 339 17.14 27.14 -7.88
C THR A 339 18.45 26.73 -8.54
N PRO A 340 18.49 26.58 -9.88
CA PRO A 340 19.74 26.40 -10.59
C PRO A 340 20.76 27.50 -10.27
N LEU A 341 22.03 27.13 -10.14
CA LEU A 341 23.16 28.02 -9.80
C LEU A 341 23.17 28.61 -8.38
N ASP A 342 22.21 28.28 -7.53
CA ASP A 342 22.28 28.64 -6.11
C ASP A 342 23.39 27.84 -5.39
N THR A 343 23.83 28.35 -4.24
CA THR A 343 24.81 27.67 -3.38
C THR A 343 24.16 27.29 -2.07
N LEU A 344 24.16 26.01 -1.75
CA LEU A 344 23.65 25.46 -0.50
C LEU A 344 24.79 25.21 0.48
N ASP A 345 24.57 25.53 1.75
CA ASP A 345 25.52 25.24 2.82
C ASP A 345 25.31 23.82 3.34
N VAL A 346 26.35 23.00 3.25
CA VAL A 346 26.36 21.61 3.72
C VAL A 346 27.21 21.52 4.99
N PHE A 347 26.69 20.85 6.02
CA PHE A 347 27.47 20.55 7.21
C PHE A 347 27.45 19.05 7.49
N VAL A 348 28.64 18.44 7.54
CA VAL A 348 28.80 17.02 7.90
C VAL A 348 29.13 16.90 9.38
N ALA A 349 28.35 16.09 10.09
CA ALA A 349 28.54 15.88 11.52
C ALA A 349 29.89 15.27 11.89
N GLY A 350 30.54 15.84 12.90
CA GLY A 350 31.65 15.19 13.60
C GLY A 350 31.20 14.07 14.54
N ALA A 351 32.07 13.08 14.72
CA ALA A 351 31.92 12.01 15.69
C ALA A 351 32.04 12.50 17.13
N GLY A 352 31.34 11.82 18.06
CA GLY A 352 31.57 11.96 19.49
C GLY A 352 32.90 11.33 19.91
N THR A 353 33.63 12.00 20.80
CA THR A 353 34.93 11.52 21.30
C THR A 353 34.76 10.37 22.28
N GLY A 354 35.69 9.41 22.27
CA GLY A 354 35.75 8.37 23.30
C GLY A 354 36.14 8.94 24.67
N GLY A 355 35.57 8.39 25.73
CA GLY A 355 35.93 8.72 27.11
C GLY A 355 37.22 7.99 27.54
N SER A 356 38.09 8.68 28.25
CA SER A 356 39.34 8.10 28.75
C SER A 356 39.12 7.20 29.97
N GLN A 357 39.95 6.17 30.07
CA GLN A 357 40.01 5.26 31.22
C GLN A 357 40.61 5.92 32.46
N ALA A 358 40.27 5.37 33.64
CA ALA A 358 40.96 5.70 34.89
C ALA A 358 41.40 4.43 35.61
N ALA A 359 42.70 4.34 35.95
CA ALA A 359 43.30 3.14 36.56
C ALA A 359 43.04 3.00 38.07
N SER A 360 42.49 4.03 38.72
CA SER A 360 42.26 4.05 40.17
C SER A 360 40.94 4.72 40.57
N TYR A 361 40.17 5.19 39.58
CA TYR A 361 38.93 5.97 39.74
C TYR A 361 37.92 5.62 38.64
N SER A 362 36.77 6.29 38.63
CA SER A 362 35.78 6.20 37.56
C SER A 362 36.31 6.81 36.26
N GLY A 363 35.91 6.28 35.11
CA GLY A 363 36.33 6.80 33.79
C GLY A 363 35.72 8.17 33.43
N ASP A 364 36.04 8.67 32.24
CA ASP A 364 35.37 9.83 31.65
C ASP A 364 34.19 9.40 30.76
N GLY A 365 33.17 10.27 30.67
CA GLY A 365 32.06 10.08 29.73
C GLY A 365 32.50 10.30 28.28
N GLY A 366 31.86 9.60 27.34
CA GLY A 366 32.02 9.84 25.91
C GLY A 366 31.29 11.12 25.47
N GLY A 367 31.78 11.75 24.41
CA GLY A 367 31.12 12.89 23.77
C GLY A 367 29.92 12.47 22.90
N GLY A 368 28.93 13.33 22.75
CA GLY A 368 27.84 13.16 21.78
C GLY A 368 28.31 13.45 20.36
N GLY A 369 27.67 12.85 19.36
CA GLY A 369 27.89 13.18 17.96
C GLY A 369 27.16 14.46 17.54
N ALA A 370 27.67 15.16 16.53
CA ALA A 370 27.05 16.38 15.99
C ALA A 370 25.86 16.04 15.05
N GLU A 371 25.10 17.07 14.65
CA GLU A 371 24.10 16.93 13.58
C GLU A 371 24.71 17.23 12.21
N SER A 372 24.20 16.58 11.17
CA SER A 372 24.46 16.97 9.77
C SER A 372 23.32 17.85 9.30
N THR A 373 23.60 18.88 8.50
CA THR A 373 22.59 19.87 8.08
C THR A 373 22.77 20.32 6.64
N LEU A 374 21.66 20.69 6.00
CA LEU A 374 21.62 21.41 4.73
C LEU A 374 20.84 22.72 4.92
N TYR A 375 21.38 23.83 4.41
CA TYR A 375 20.73 25.14 4.40
C TYR A 375 20.73 25.76 3.01
N ASP A 376 19.68 26.52 2.74
CA ASP A 376 19.66 27.55 1.71
C ASP A 376 19.74 28.92 2.40
N GLY A 377 20.92 29.55 2.35
CA GLY A 377 21.25 30.74 3.12
C GLY A 377 20.98 30.56 4.62
N ALA A 378 20.02 31.32 5.17
CA ALA A 378 19.64 31.23 6.59
C ALA A 378 18.55 30.18 6.88
N THR A 379 17.99 29.55 5.84
CA THR A 379 16.83 28.66 5.94
C THR A 379 17.30 27.21 6.05
N PRO A 380 17.02 26.50 7.15
CA PRO A 380 17.34 25.08 7.26
C PRO A 380 16.39 24.27 6.38
N LEU A 381 16.94 23.44 5.49
CA LEU A 381 16.17 22.52 4.65
C LEU A 381 16.06 21.13 5.31
N GLN A 382 17.16 20.61 5.85
CA GLN A 382 17.20 19.25 6.40
C GLN A 382 18.27 19.10 7.48
N ARG A 383 18.00 18.26 8.48
CA ARG A 383 18.94 17.89 9.54
C ARG A 383 18.80 16.44 9.97
N SER A 384 19.94 15.81 10.25
CA SER A 384 20.00 14.49 10.88
C SER A 384 20.71 14.55 12.24
N GLY A 385 20.02 14.10 13.29
CA GLY A 385 20.48 14.22 14.67
C GLY A 385 21.62 13.26 15.03
N GLY A 386 22.58 13.72 15.82
CA GLY A 386 23.68 12.91 16.33
C GLY A 386 23.29 12.02 17.53
N GLY A 387 24.04 10.94 17.73
CA GLY A 387 23.87 10.05 18.88
C GLY A 387 24.45 10.62 20.19
N GLY A 388 23.90 10.21 21.33
CA GLY A 388 24.40 10.60 22.66
C GLY A 388 25.67 9.84 23.06
N GLY A 389 26.51 10.45 23.89
CA GLY A 389 27.72 9.82 24.42
C GLY A 389 27.43 8.81 25.54
N GLY A 390 28.23 7.76 25.64
CA GLY A 390 28.17 6.78 26.73
C GLY A 390 28.68 7.36 28.05
N GLY A 391 28.11 6.94 29.17
CA GLY A 391 28.56 7.33 30.51
C GLY A 391 29.82 6.59 30.97
N ALA A 392 30.50 7.13 31.98
CA ALA A 392 31.68 6.50 32.58
C ALA A 392 31.38 5.22 33.37
N GLY A 393 32.31 4.26 33.35
CA GLY A 393 32.30 3.09 34.22
C GLY A 393 32.78 3.39 35.65
N ASP A 394 32.26 2.63 36.61
CA ASP A 394 32.54 2.79 38.05
C ASP A 394 33.84 2.11 38.52
N ASN A 395 34.35 2.58 39.66
CA ASN A 395 35.49 2.12 40.43
C ASN A 395 35.14 1.06 41.51
N THR A 396 33.95 1.03 42.12
CA THR A 396 33.71 0.18 43.33
C THR A 396 32.59 -0.86 43.26
N LEU A 397 31.49 -0.60 42.55
CA LEU A 397 30.30 -1.47 42.50
C LEU A 397 30.23 -2.30 41.21
N ALA A 398 31.28 -2.30 40.38
CA ALA A 398 31.31 -2.94 39.06
C ALA A 398 30.12 -2.56 38.16
N THR A 399 29.55 -1.36 38.37
CA THR A 399 28.39 -0.88 37.62
C THR A 399 28.84 -0.30 36.28
N ALA A 400 28.19 -0.72 35.19
CA ALA A 400 28.48 -0.20 33.87
C ALA A 400 27.94 1.23 33.68
N GLY A 401 28.65 2.04 32.90
CA GLY A 401 28.19 3.35 32.47
C GLY A 401 26.90 3.27 31.64
N GLY A 402 26.05 4.29 31.74
CA GLY A 402 24.80 4.35 30.97
C GLY A 402 25.06 4.45 29.47
N ALA A 403 24.27 3.75 28.65
CA ALA A 403 24.38 3.86 27.19
C ALA A 403 23.86 5.21 26.69
N GLY A 404 24.52 5.75 25.66
CA GLY A 404 24.08 6.93 24.94
C GLY A 404 22.74 6.70 24.22
N GLY A 405 21.89 7.71 24.20
CA GLY A 405 20.62 7.69 23.49
C GLY A 405 20.80 7.75 21.97
N PRO A 406 19.92 7.11 21.18
CA PRO A 406 19.99 7.19 19.72
C PRO A 406 19.62 8.59 19.20
N GLY A 407 20.26 9.02 18.11
CA GLY A 407 19.86 10.21 17.35
C GLY A 407 18.68 9.91 16.41
N GLY A 408 17.88 10.92 16.08
CA GLY A 408 16.89 10.89 14.99
C GLY A 408 15.39 10.81 15.37
N GLY A 409 15.04 10.97 16.64
CA GLY A 409 13.63 11.09 17.05
C GLY A 409 12.99 12.43 16.64
N SER A 410 11.65 12.49 16.56
CA SER A 410 10.88 13.76 16.43
C SER A 410 10.95 14.63 17.69
N VAL A 411 11.42 14.02 18.78
CA VAL A 411 11.74 14.56 20.11
C VAL A 411 13.06 13.90 20.52
N GLY A 412 13.97 14.61 21.19
CA GLY A 412 15.22 14.03 21.68
C GLY A 412 14.95 12.76 22.50
N ALA A 413 15.55 11.63 22.12
CA ALA A 413 15.33 10.36 22.81
C ALA A 413 16.14 10.29 24.12
N THR A 414 15.52 9.77 25.18
CA THR A 414 16.13 9.63 26.51
C THR A 414 17.26 8.59 26.51
N GLY A 415 18.42 8.94 27.07
CA GLY A 415 19.52 7.99 27.36
C GLY A 415 19.13 6.92 28.40
N GLY A 416 19.79 5.77 28.37
CA GLY A 416 19.48 4.63 29.24
C GLY A 416 19.92 4.82 30.69
N SER A 417 19.07 4.44 31.65
CA SER A 417 19.34 4.51 33.09
C SER A 417 19.93 3.20 33.63
N SER A 418 21.14 3.22 34.22
CA SER A 418 21.60 2.17 35.12
C SER A 418 21.22 2.51 36.57
N SER A 419 20.79 1.49 37.32
CA SER A 419 20.15 1.61 38.61
C SER A 419 21.14 1.86 39.76
N ALA A 420 21.38 3.14 40.10
CA ALA A 420 21.53 3.66 41.48
C ALA A 420 21.67 5.20 41.48
N SER A 421 20.63 5.88 41.98
CA SER A 421 20.54 7.30 42.40
C SER A 421 20.97 8.42 41.43
N THR A 422 19.94 8.95 40.72
CA THR A 422 19.72 10.34 40.22
C THR A 422 20.84 10.98 39.38
N GLY A 423 20.69 11.37 38.11
CA GLY A 423 19.59 11.36 37.14
C GLY A 423 20.07 12.14 35.90
N GLY A 424 19.76 11.65 34.70
CA GLY A 424 20.03 12.33 33.43
C GLY A 424 18.86 12.13 32.48
N THR A 425 17.85 12.99 32.58
CA THR A 425 16.73 13.03 31.64
C THR A 425 17.02 14.11 30.61
N GLY A 426 17.40 13.71 29.40
CA GLY A 426 17.44 14.62 28.25
C GLY A 426 16.05 14.80 27.64
N GLY A 427 15.56 16.05 27.64
CA GLY A 427 14.60 16.66 26.72
C GLY A 427 13.30 15.92 26.34
N GLY A 428 12.29 15.94 27.22
CA GLY A 428 10.89 15.57 26.89
C GLY A 428 9.98 16.79 26.64
N THR A 429 8.95 16.59 25.81
CA THR A 429 8.07 17.54 25.11
C THR A 429 7.29 18.57 25.92
N GLY A 430 6.95 19.68 25.24
CA GLY A 430 6.04 20.70 25.73
C GLY A 430 4.57 20.26 25.75
N SER A 431 3.97 20.29 26.94
CA SER A 431 2.66 20.90 27.21
C SER A 431 2.48 20.97 28.72
N ALA A 432 1.86 22.05 29.19
CA ALA A 432 1.69 22.41 30.59
C ALA A 432 1.31 21.22 31.49
N GLY A 433 2.09 20.94 32.55
CA GLY A 433 1.72 19.93 33.54
C GLY A 433 2.82 19.50 34.51
N ALA A 434 3.03 20.30 35.56
CA ALA A 434 3.49 19.95 36.92
C ALA A 434 4.57 18.84 37.15
N GLY A 435 5.72 19.29 37.68
CA GLY A 435 6.22 18.74 38.95
C GLY A 435 7.39 17.74 38.93
N GLY A 436 8.59 18.17 38.53
CA GLY A 436 9.85 17.57 38.99
C GLY A 436 10.50 18.46 40.04
N SER A 437 10.53 18.03 41.30
CA SER A 437 11.19 18.76 42.39
C SER A 437 12.71 18.57 42.31
N GLY A 438 13.44 19.61 41.88
CA GLY A 438 14.89 19.69 42.01
C GLY A 438 15.58 20.49 40.90
N ALA A 439 15.69 21.81 41.12
CA ALA A 439 16.44 22.83 40.36
C ALA A 439 15.84 23.36 39.04
N SER A 440 15.01 24.42 39.17
CA SER A 440 14.79 25.49 38.16
C SER A 440 16.12 26.22 37.86
N SER A 441 16.48 26.71 36.67
CA SER A 441 15.77 27.42 35.58
C SER A 441 16.64 27.35 34.29
N GLY A 442 16.16 27.41 33.04
CA GLY A 442 14.84 27.75 32.52
C GLY A 442 14.75 27.53 31.00
N ALA A 443 13.56 27.80 30.46
CA ALA A 443 13.25 27.79 29.04
C ALA A 443 13.03 29.21 28.50
N ASN A 444 13.39 29.41 27.23
CA ASN A 444 12.89 30.33 26.18
C ASN A 444 14.07 30.61 25.22
N GLY A 445 14.02 30.50 23.89
CA GLY A 445 12.94 30.27 22.92
C GLY A 445 13.57 30.09 21.54
N SER A 446 12.77 30.23 20.48
CA SER A 446 13.11 30.25 19.05
C SER A 446 14.55 30.67 18.70
N GLY A 447 15.32 29.74 18.14
CA GLY A 447 16.67 29.96 17.60
C GLY A 447 17.70 28.98 18.16
N SER A 448 18.33 28.22 17.26
CA SER A 448 19.66 27.55 17.28
C SER A 448 20.43 27.20 18.58
N SER A 449 19.83 27.09 19.76
CA SER A 449 20.57 26.74 20.99
C SER A 449 19.88 25.65 21.82
N GLY A 450 20.57 24.50 21.96
CA GLY A 450 20.15 23.35 22.75
C GLY A 450 20.05 23.62 24.26
N GLY A 451 19.28 22.78 24.96
CA GLY A 451 19.07 22.88 26.41
C GLY A 451 20.35 22.63 27.21
N ALA A 452 20.60 23.43 28.26
CA ALA A 452 21.78 23.33 29.10
C ALA A 452 21.82 22.03 29.93
N GLY A 453 22.98 21.37 29.96
CA GLY A 453 23.28 20.27 30.88
C GLY A 453 23.24 20.73 32.34
N GLY A 454 22.75 19.88 33.23
CA GLY A 454 22.59 20.20 34.65
C GLY A 454 23.93 20.28 35.40
N SER A 455 24.19 21.41 36.06
CA SER A 455 25.20 21.49 37.13
C SER A 455 24.56 21.16 38.48
N GLY A 456 25.06 20.15 39.17
CA GLY A 456 24.64 19.83 40.55
C GLY A 456 25.05 20.91 41.57
N PRO A 457 24.33 21.05 42.70
CA PRO A 457 24.47 22.18 43.64
C PRO A 457 25.65 22.11 44.63
N SER A 458 26.56 21.14 44.52
CA SER A 458 27.75 21.05 45.39
C SER A 458 29.01 20.87 44.53
N GLY A 459 29.90 21.87 44.58
CA GLY A 459 31.02 22.05 43.66
C GLY A 459 31.90 20.81 43.43
N GLY A 460 32.12 20.52 42.15
CA GLY A 460 32.97 19.46 41.61
C GLY A 460 32.46 19.09 40.21
N SER A 461 33.20 19.43 39.16
CA SER A 461 32.80 19.33 37.76
C SER A 461 32.58 17.87 37.32
N GLY A 462 31.40 17.50 36.80
CA GLY A 462 31.15 16.14 36.28
C GLY A 462 29.96 15.96 35.33
N GLY A 463 29.29 17.05 34.91
CA GLY A 463 28.17 17.00 33.95
C GLY A 463 28.64 17.06 32.50
N GLY A 464 28.07 16.23 31.63
CA GLY A 464 28.30 16.30 30.17
C GLY A 464 27.68 17.56 29.55
N GLY A 465 28.34 18.10 28.52
CA GLY A 465 27.88 19.27 27.76
C GLY A 465 26.68 18.96 26.86
N ALA A 466 25.91 20.01 26.54
CA ALA A 466 24.86 19.96 25.53
C ALA A 466 25.47 19.90 24.12
N GLY A 467 24.82 19.19 23.20
CA GLY A 467 25.26 19.09 21.80
C GLY A 467 25.03 20.37 21.01
N GLY A 468 26.03 20.77 20.22
CA GLY A 468 25.94 21.87 19.26
C GLY A 468 25.92 21.39 17.81
N THR A 469 25.73 22.33 16.88
CA THR A 469 25.71 22.10 15.42
C THR A 469 27.05 21.58 14.89
N ALA A 470 28.17 22.04 15.45
CA ALA A 470 29.51 21.73 14.93
C ALA A 470 30.23 20.57 15.63
N THR A 471 30.03 20.43 16.94
CA THR A 471 30.58 19.36 17.76
C THR A 471 29.49 18.98 18.75
N GLY A 472 29.11 17.71 18.80
CA GLY A 472 28.19 17.24 19.83
C GLY A 472 28.74 17.52 21.23
N GLY A 473 27.94 17.22 22.26
CA GLY A 473 28.23 17.63 23.62
C GLY A 473 29.49 16.96 24.12
N ALA A 474 30.37 17.70 24.79
CA ALA A 474 31.54 17.10 25.42
C ALA A 474 31.11 16.12 26.52
N GLY A 475 31.81 15.00 26.66
CA GLY A 475 31.66 14.13 27.82
C GLY A 475 32.09 14.85 29.12
N GLY A 476 31.46 14.49 30.23
CA GLY A 476 31.86 14.94 31.55
C GLY A 476 33.20 14.31 31.94
N GLN A 477 34.10 15.11 32.50
CA GLN A 477 35.32 14.64 33.13
C GLN A 477 35.03 14.16 34.56
N GLN A 478 35.84 13.24 35.07
CA GLN A 478 35.82 12.85 36.48
C GLN A 478 36.07 14.04 37.42
N ASP A 479 35.40 14.05 38.58
CA ASP A 479 35.70 15.02 39.64
C ASP A 479 36.82 14.51 40.58
N GLY A 480 37.45 15.42 41.32
CA GLY A 480 38.55 15.07 42.24
C GLY A 480 38.17 14.16 43.41
N ASN A 481 36.89 13.76 43.52
CA ASN A 481 36.35 12.88 44.56
C ASN A 481 36.03 11.47 44.01
N GLY A 482 36.39 11.16 42.76
CA GLY A 482 36.23 9.82 42.16
C GLY A 482 34.86 9.55 41.55
N ILE A 483 34.03 10.58 41.35
CA ILE A 483 32.70 10.45 40.74
C ILE A 483 32.83 10.38 39.21
N GLY A 484 32.13 9.43 38.59
CA GLY A 484 32.15 9.23 37.14
C GLY A 484 31.50 10.39 36.36
N GLY A 485 32.11 10.71 35.22
CA GLY A 485 31.60 11.71 34.29
C GLY A 485 30.39 11.23 33.48
N GLY A 486 29.39 12.09 33.31
CA GLY A 486 28.23 11.82 32.45
C GLY A 486 28.56 11.90 30.96
N GLY A 487 27.79 11.22 30.11
CA GLY A 487 27.94 11.31 28.64
C GLY A 487 27.49 12.66 28.08
N GLY A 488 28.08 13.09 26.96
CA GLY A 488 27.67 14.31 26.25
C GLY A 488 26.39 14.11 25.44
N GLY A 489 25.58 15.17 25.27
CA GLY A 489 24.35 15.12 24.45
C GLY A 489 24.62 15.18 22.95
N GLY A 490 23.80 14.54 22.11
CA GLY A 490 23.89 14.62 20.64
C GLY A 490 23.42 15.98 20.09
N GLY A 491 23.90 16.37 18.90
CA GLY A 491 23.43 17.53 18.15
C GLY A 491 22.11 17.26 17.42
N GLY A 492 21.23 18.26 17.29
CA GLY A 492 19.90 18.09 16.66
C GLY A 492 19.06 19.37 16.76
N ARG A 493 17.93 19.45 16.03
CA ARG A 493 17.00 20.61 16.08
C ARG A 493 16.61 21.02 17.51
N TYR A 494 16.32 20.04 18.38
CA TYR A 494 15.99 20.26 19.79
C TYR A 494 17.15 19.96 20.75
N GLY A 495 18.32 19.57 20.21
CA GLY A 495 19.48 19.08 20.95
C GLY A 495 19.23 17.79 21.74
N GLY A 496 20.31 17.13 22.16
CA GLY A 496 20.29 16.03 23.13
C GLY A 496 20.69 16.53 24.51
N GLY A 497 19.99 16.09 25.56
CA GLY A 497 20.37 16.42 26.94
C GLY A 497 21.65 15.70 27.37
N GLY A 498 22.48 16.33 28.20
CA GLY A 498 23.66 15.70 28.78
C GLY A 498 23.31 14.61 29.81
N GLY A 499 24.22 13.66 29.99
CA GLY A 499 24.15 12.62 31.01
C GLY A 499 24.48 13.18 32.39
N GLY A 500 23.73 12.74 33.40
CA GLY A 500 23.95 13.11 34.79
C GLY A 500 25.06 12.30 35.45
N SER A 501 25.73 12.91 36.42
CA SER A 501 26.67 12.26 37.33
C SER A 501 25.94 11.85 38.62
N SER A 502 26.30 10.72 39.20
CA SER A 502 25.72 10.21 40.46
C SER A 502 26.22 11.00 41.68
N THR A 503 25.36 11.26 42.66
CA THR A 503 25.77 11.95 43.91
C THR A 503 26.48 11.05 44.93
N ALA A 504 26.55 9.74 44.68
CA ALA A 504 27.27 8.79 45.50
C ALA A 504 28.74 8.78 45.09
N SER A 505 29.65 8.78 46.06
CA SER A 505 31.06 8.43 45.81
C SER A 505 31.10 7.07 45.14
N ASP A 506 31.83 6.96 44.03
CA ASP A 506 32.01 5.70 43.30
C ASP A 506 30.74 5.14 42.63
N ALA A 507 30.06 5.94 41.81
CA ALA A 507 29.01 5.45 40.91
C ALA A 507 29.25 5.91 39.45
N GLY A 508 28.77 5.09 38.52
CA GLY A 508 28.95 5.29 37.08
C GLY A 508 28.12 6.46 36.54
N GLY A 509 28.60 7.06 35.44
CA GLY A 509 27.93 8.17 34.78
C GLY A 509 26.72 7.72 33.94
N GLY A 510 25.68 8.55 33.88
CA GLY A 510 24.58 8.35 32.93
C GLY A 510 25.00 8.68 31.49
N GLY A 511 24.40 8.03 30.50
CA GLY A 511 24.59 8.38 29.08
C GLY A 511 23.88 9.69 28.70
N GLY A 512 24.36 10.35 27.65
CA GLY A 512 23.71 11.51 27.05
C GLY A 512 22.53 11.11 26.15
N GLY A 513 21.54 11.99 25.98
CA GLY A 513 20.46 11.81 25.01
C GLY A 513 20.91 12.12 23.57
N GLY A 514 20.27 11.52 22.58
CA GLY A 514 20.52 11.82 21.16
C GLY A 514 19.74 13.04 20.66
N GLY A 515 20.15 13.61 19.54
CA GLY A 515 19.49 14.75 18.91
C GLY A 515 18.34 14.36 17.98
N SER A 516 17.51 15.34 17.61
CA SER A 516 16.33 15.15 16.75
C SER A 516 16.59 15.44 15.28
N ASN A 517 15.87 14.75 14.39
CA ASN A 517 15.85 15.05 12.96
C ASN A 517 14.98 16.26 12.60
N TYR A 518 15.17 16.81 11.40
CA TYR A 518 14.33 17.84 10.80
C TYR A 518 14.31 17.70 9.27
N ILE A 519 13.14 17.83 8.67
CA ILE A 519 12.95 17.95 7.22
C ILE A 519 11.95 19.09 7.02
N ASP A 520 12.23 19.99 6.09
CA ASP A 520 11.32 21.09 5.75
C ASP A 520 9.98 20.60 5.19
N GLY A 521 8.91 21.35 5.46
CA GLY A 521 7.54 20.93 5.16
C GLY A 521 7.17 20.93 3.68
N SER A 522 7.94 21.63 2.83
CA SER A 522 7.76 21.60 1.38
C SER A 522 8.52 20.47 0.69
N ALA A 523 9.37 19.74 1.42
CA ALA A 523 10.11 18.62 0.85
C ALA A 523 9.18 17.43 0.58
N THR A 524 9.49 16.66 -0.46
CA THR A 524 8.76 15.45 -0.86
C THR A 524 9.61 14.20 -0.62
N ALA A 525 9.03 13.00 -0.85
CA ALA A 525 9.71 11.71 -0.70
C ALA A 525 10.48 11.52 0.62
N THR A 526 9.88 11.96 1.73
CA THR A 526 10.59 12.06 3.02
C THR A 526 10.70 10.72 3.75
N SER A 527 11.89 10.42 4.26
CA SER A 527 12.15 9.32 5.19
C SER A 527 12.99 9.82 6.36
N SER A 528 12.64 9.42 7.58
CA SER A 528 13.36 9.81 8.80
C SER A 528 13.29 8.67 9.81
N SER A 529 14.43 8.29 10.38
CA SER A 529 14.49 7.26 11.41
C SER A 529 15.55 7.56 12.47
N GLN A 530 15.32 7.01 13.66
CA GLN A 530 16.25 7.07 14.77
C GLN A 530 17.17 5.85 14.82
N GLY A 531 18.39 6.04 15.32
CA GLY A 531 19.34 4.96 15.56
C GLY A 531 18.88 3.99 16.65
N SER A 532 19.66 2.94 16.89
CA SER A 532 19.40 1.94 17.94
C SER A 532 20.69 1.43 18.57
N GLY A 533 20.88 1.66 19.87
CA GLY A 533 22.12 1.30 20.54
C GLY A 533 23.31 1.98 19.86
N THR A 534 24.35 1.23 19.49
CA THR A 534 25.49 1.74 18.70
C THR A 534 25.19 1.84 17.20
N THR A 535 24.08 1.28 16.72
CA THR A 535 23.78 1.19 15.29
C THR A 535 23.11 2.46 14.80
N ALA A 536 23.69 3.10 13.77
CA ALA A 536 23.06 4.24 13.11
C ALA A 536 21.80 3.82 12.32
N ALA A 537 20.89 4.76 12.13
CA ALA A 537 19.71 4.55 11.31
C ALA A 537 20.03 4.51 9.80
N GLY A 538 19.07 4.07 8.97
CA GLY A 538 19.20 4.11 7.51
C GLY A 538 20.26 3.18 6.92
N ALA A 539 20.65 2.11 7.63
CA ALA A 539 21.70 1.20 7.18
C ALA A 539 21.37 0.40 5.91
N SER A 540 20.08 0.35 5.52
CA SER A 540 19.59 -0.27 4.29
C SER A 540 19.64 0.66 3.08
N ASP A 541 19.92 1.95 3.28
CA ASP A 541 20.02 2.90 2.18
C ASP A 541 21.31 2.60 1.36
N PRO A 542 21.26 2.56 0.02
CA PRO A 542 22.44 2.33 -0.81
C PRO A 542 23.58 3.32 -0.55
N ASN A 543 23.25 4.53 -0.10
CA ASN A 543 24.19 5.58 0.29
C ASN A 543 24.65 5.47 1.76
N TYR A 544 24.39 4.37 2.46
CA TYR A 544 24.94 4.14 3.79
C TYR A 544 26.43 3.83 3.67
N GLY A 545 27.30 4.77 4.01
CA GLY A 545 28.78 4.65 3.88
C GLY A 545 29.44 3.60 4.80
N GLY A 546 28.74 2.54 5.20
CA GLY A 546 29.19 1.40 6.00
C GLY A 546 29.40 1.69 7.49
N SER A 547 29.90 2.87 7.83
CA SER A 547 30.19 3.28 9.20
C SER A 547 29.62 4.63 9.60
N ALA A 548 28.93 5.34 8.70
CA ALA A 548 28.38 6.67 8.96
C ALA A 548 27.47 6.67 10.20
N GLY A 549 27.75 7.58 11.13
CA GLY A 549 26.94 7.78 12.33
C GLY A 549 26.96 6.66 13.36
N GLN A 550 27.81 5.65 13.23
CA GLN A 550 27.89 4.53 14.18
C GLN A 550 28.40 5.00 15.56
N GLY A 551 27.77 4.53 16.62
CA GLY A 551 28.17 4.80 18.00
C GLY A 551 29.45 4.06 18.39
N GLY A 552 30.26 4.69 19.24
CA GLY A 552 31.50 4.13 19.77
C GLY A 552 31.27 3.02 20.79
N ALA A 553 32.19 2.06 20.83
CA ALA A 553 32.17 0.97 21.78
C ALA A 553 32.52 1.44 23.20
N ALA A 554 31.86 0.84 24.18
CA ALA A 554 32.17 1.02 25.59
C ALA A 554 33.58 0.55 25.93
N GLY A 555 34.34 1.38 26.66
CA GLY A 555 35.66 1.00 27.15
C GLY A 555 35.56 -0.15 28.14
N SER A 556 36.40 -1.18 27.97
CA SER A 556 36.52 -2.29 28.92
C SER A 556 36.92 -1.79 30.31
N VAL A 557 36.86 -2.64 31.34
CA VAL A 557 37.42 -2.29 32.65
C VAL A 557 38.86 -1.79 32.49
N SER A 558 39.13 -0.57 32.99
CA SER A 558 40.40 0.15 32.78
C SER A 558 40.84 0.26 31.31
N GLY A 559 39.88 0.43 30.40
CA GLY A 559 40.08 0.63 28.96
C GLY A 559 39.34 1.86 28.45
N ASP A 560 39.95 2.56 27.49
CA ASP A 560 39.34 3.72 26.84
C ASP A 560 38.08 3.33 26.06
N GLY A 561 37.07 4.20 26.05
CA GLY A 561 35.97 4.11 25.11
C GLY A 561 36.42 4.54 23.71
N THR A 562 35.81 3.97 22.67
CA THR A 562 36.16 4.38 21.30
C THR A 562 35.35 5.61 20.89
N PRO A 563 35.90 6.49 20.04
CA PRO A 563 35.09 7.47 19.32
C PRO A 563 33.96 6.79 18.54
N GLY A 564 32.90 7.55 18.26
CA GLY A 564 31.92 7.19 17.24
C GLY A 564 32.45 7.45 15.83
N SER A 565 31.59 7.30 14.84
CA SER A 565 31.88 7.67 13.45
C SER A 565 31.27 9.01 13.08
N ALA A 566 31.91 9.69 12.14
CA ALA A 566 31.38 10.90 11.52
C ALA A 566 30.07 10.63 10.77
N GLY A 567 29.31 11.68 10.52
CA GLY A 567 28.15 11.64 9.63
C GLY A 567 28.56 11.54 8.16
N ARG A 568 27.54 11.54 7.30
CA ARG A 568 27.69 11.56 5.84
C ARG A 568 26.52 12.36 5.27
N VAL A 569 26.77 13.15 4.23
CA VAL A 569 25.73 13.80 3.43
C VAL A 569 25.94 13.39 1.98
N VAL A 570 24.87 12.98 1.30
CA VAL A 570 24.84 12.68 -0.13
C VAL A 570 23.74 13.51 -0.75
N ILE A 571 24.10 14.27 -1.78
CA ILE A 571 23.17 15.06 -2.58
C ILE A 571 23.15 14.42 -3.96
N GLU A 572 22.04 13.78 -4.29
CA GLU A 572 21.74 13.19 -5.59
C GLU A 572 20.95 14.21 -6.39
N TYR A 573 21.32 14.41 -7.65
CA TYR A 573 20.64 15.31 -8.56
C TYR A 573 20.77 14.80 -9.98
N VAL A 574 19.81 15.17 -10.80
CA VAL A 574 19.78 14.81 -12.20
C VAL A 574 20.44 15.94 -12.94
N LEU A 575 21.53 15.66 -13.65
CA LEU A 575 21.98 16.60 -14.68
C LEU A 575 21.05 16.37 -15.86
N GLY A 576 20.06 17.23 -16.00
CA GLY A 576 19.32 17.34 -17.25
C GLY A 576 20.23 18.06 -18.23
N ASP A 577 20.72 17.34 -19.23
CA ASP A 577 20.92 18.01 -20.51
C ASP A 577 19.56 18.52 -20.94
N ALA A 578 19.49 19.77 -21.44
CA ALA A 578 18.23 20.48 -21.45
C ALA A 578 17.18 19.79 -22.32
N SER A 579 15.94 19.72 -21.82
CA SER A 579 14.73 19.31 -22.53
C SER A 579 14.95 19.06 -24.03
N ASN A 580 15.24 17.81 -24.38
CA ASN A 580 15.60 17.43 -25.74
C ASN A 580 14.41 16.81 -26.46
N ALA A 581 13.16 17.02 -26.00
CA ALA A 581 11.87 16.57 -26.56
C ALA A 581 11.76 16.28 -28.08
N SER A 582 12.60 16.90 -28.92
CA SER A 582 12.74 16.53 -30.34
C SER A 582 13.38 15.16 -30.60
N GLN A 583 14.19 14.64 -29.67
CA GLN A 583 14.98 13.41 -29.79
C GLN A 583 15.80 13.36 -31.09
N THR A 584 16.29 14.53 -31.54
CA THR A 584 17.10 14.62 -32.76
C THR A 584 18.48 14.07 -32.46
N ASP A 585 18.99 13.22 -33.35
CA ASP A 585 20.32 12.61 -33.33
C ASP A 585 20.84 12.65 -34.79
N SER A 586 21.60 13.69 -35.10
CA SER A 586 22.00 14.08 -36.45
C SER A 586 23.10 13.18 -37.00
N ASP A 587 23.95 12.62 -36.15
CA ASP A 587 25.05 11.74 -36.55
C ASP A 587 24.81 10.25 -36.27
N ALA A 588 23.67 9.93 -35.62
CA ALA A 588 23.16 8.61 -35.33
C ALA A 588 24.06 7.77 -34.40
N ASP A 589 24.72 8.42 -33.44
CA ASP A 589 25.59 7.75 -32.48
C ASP A 589 24.89 7.29 -31.20
N GLY A 590 23.63 7.69 -31.01
CA GLY A 590 22.79 7.37 -29.86
C GLY A 590 22.75 8.43 -28.77
N VAL A 591 23.45 9.55 -28.93
CA VAL A 591 23.36 10.75 -28.10
C VAL A 591 22.59 11.82 -28.89
N GLY A 592 21.61 12.46 -28.28
CA GLY A 592 20.84 13.50 -28.96
C GLY A 592 21.63 14.79 -29.18
N ASP A 593 21.37 15.52 -30.27
CA ASP A 593 22.04 16.78 -30.65
C ASP A 593 22.10 17.82 -29.51
N HIS A 594 21.15 17.75 -28.57
CA HIS A 594 21.09 18.66 -27.44
C HIS A 594 22.17 18.38 -26.38
N CYS A 595 22.46 17.10 -26.15
CA CYS A 595 23.43 16.60 -25.18
C CYS A 595 24.73 16.13 -25.84
N ASP A 596 24.83 16.29 -27.16
CA ASP A 596 25.99 15.88 -27.93
C ASP A 596 26.99 17.05 -28.05
N ASN A 597 28.16 16.88 -27.45
CA ASN A 597 29.25 17.84 -27.56
C ASN A 597 29.98 17.79 -28.92
N CYS A 598 29.55 16.92 -29.84
CA CYS A 598 29.89 16.88 -31.26
C CYS A 598 28.70 16.47 -32.15
N ASP A 599 27.60 17.24 -32.15
CA ASP A 599 26.32 17.03 -32.88
C ASP A 599 26.35 16.55 -34.36
N SER A 600 27.51 16.56 -35.01
CA SER A 600 27.71 16.22 -36.41
C SER A 600 28.83 15.21 -36.63
N VAL A 601 29.45 14.72 -35.56
CA VAL A 601 30.60 13.81 -35.57
C VAL A 601 30.45 12.78 -34.46
N SER A 602 30.02 11.58 -34.87
CA SER A 602 29.76 10.46 -33.96
C SER A 602 30.87 10.25 -32.93
N ASN A 603 30.49 10.37 -31.67
CA ASN A 603 31.38 10.41 -30.52
C ASN A 603 30.69 9.94 -29.22
N ALA A 604 29.83 8.92 -29.26
CA ALA A 604 28.98 8.41 -28.17
C ALA A 604 29.59 8.30 -26.74
N SER A 605 30.91 8.35 -26.57
CA SER A 605 31.57 8.49 -25.27
C SER A 605 31.59 9.92 -24.71
N GLN A 606 31.16 10.93 -25.48
CA GLN A 606 31.03 12.34 -25.10
C GLN A 606 32.26 12.86 -24.34
N THR A 607 33.45 12.48 -24.82
CA THR A 607 34.71 12.79 -24.13
C THR A 607 35.11 14.23 -24.44
N ASP A 608 35.32 15.03 -23.39
CA ASP A 608 35.77 16.42 -23.45
C ASP A 608 36.93 16.58 -22.46
N GLY A 609 38.16 16.56 -22.99
CA GLY A 609 39.39 16.50 -22.21
C GLY A 609 39.71 17.79 -21.46
N ASP A 610 39.29 18.95 -21.97
CA ASP A 610 39.61 20.25 -21.41
C ASP A 610 38.41 21.04 -20.84
N SER A 611 37.21 20.44 -20.94
CA SER A 611 35.96 20.87 -20.34
C SER A 611 35.46 22.22 -20.88
N ASP A 612 35.62 22.45 -22.18
CA ASP A 612 35.16 23.67 -22.84
C ASP A 612 33.79 23.55 -23.52
N GLY A 613 33.24 22.34 -23.56
CA GLY A 613 31.93 22.03 -24.14
C GLY A 613 31.98 21.52 -25.59
N ILE A 614 33.15 21.38 -26.19
CA ILE A 614 33.35 20.73 -27.49
C ILE A 614 34.03 19.37 -27.25
N GLY A 615 33.50 18.30 -27.85
CA GLY A 615 34.07 16.97 -27.65
C GLY A 615 35.42 16.78 -28.36
N ASP A 616 36.30 15.96 -27.79
CA ASP A 616 37.63 15.62 -28.34
C ASP A 616 37.60 15.16 -29.81
N ALA A 617 36.45 14.63 -30.27
CA ALA A 617 36.26 14.14 -31.63
C ALA A 617 36.09 15.27 -32.68
N CYS A 618 35.58 16.43 -32.26
CA CYS A 618 35.33 17.60 -33.09
C CYS A 618 36.11 18.85 -32.64
N ASP A 619 36.90 18.72 -31.58
CA ASP A 619 37.73 19.79 -31.04
C ASP A 619 39.08 19.91 -31.76
N ASN A 620 39.34 21.07 -32.36
CA ASN A 620 40.62 21.41 -32.97
C ASN A 620 41.72 21.78 -31.95
N CYS A 621 41.42 21.76 -30.65
CA CYS A 621 42.34 21.91 -29.53
C CYS A 621 41.94 21.08 -28.29
N SER A 622 41.82 19.76 -28.42
CA SER A 622 41.37 18.79 -27.38
C SER A 622 42.05 18.79 -25.99
N ALA A 623 43.00 19.68 -25.74
CA ALA A 623 43.70 19.82 -24.46
C ALA A 623 43.81 21.29 -24.00
N ALA A 624 43.22 22.22 -24.74
CA ALA A 624 43.28 23.65 -24.50
C ALA A 624 41.96 24.33 -24.87
N SER A 625 41.14 24.55 -23.84
CA SER A 625 39.80 25.15 -23.93
C SER A 625 39.72 26.32 -24.91
N ASN A 626 38.93 26.15 -25.96
CA ASN A 626 38.80 27.08 -27.07
C ASN A 626 37.43 27.06 -27.77
N ALA A 627 36.32 26.73 -27.09
CA ALA A 627 34.90 26.63 -27.49
C ALA A 627 34.40 27.38 -28.76
N SER A 628 35.02 28.50 -29.13
CA SER A 628 34.86 29.14 -30.45
C SER A 628 35.37 28.34 -31.65
N GLN A 629 36.23 27.32 -31.44
CA GLN A 629 36.87 26.51 -32.46
C GLN A 629 37.51 27.35 -33.58
N THR A 630 38.11 28.50 -33.21
CA THR A 630 38.73 29.42 -34.17
C THR A 630 39.99 28.78 -34.74
N ASP A 631 40.07 28.71 -36.06
CA ASP A 631 41.22 28.24 -36.85
C ASP A 631 41.45 29.26 -37.98
N SER A 632 42.36 30.19 -37.73
CA SER A 632 42.55 31.39 -38.53
C SER A 632 43.24 31.14 -39.88
N ASP A 633 44.03 30.08 -40.01
CA ASP A 633 44.73 29.71 -41.25
C ASP A 633 44.27 28.40 -41.90
N SER A 634 43.35 27.69 -41.24
CA SER A 634 42.64 26.50 -41.73
C SER A 634 43.53 25.26 -41.89
N ASP A 635 44.51 25.06 -41.01
CA ASP A 635 45.37 23.88 -41.01
C ASP A 635 44.86 22.73 -40.12
N GLY A 636 43.84 22.99 -39.32
CA GLY A 636 43.18 22.04 -38.42
C GLY A 636 43.64 22.09 -36.96
N ALA A 637 44.63 22.91 -36.61
CA ALA A 637 44.94 23.27 -35.23
C ALA A 637 44.21 24.58 -34.88
N GLY A 638 43.51 24.62 -33.73
CA GLY A 638 42.85 25.86 -33.31
C GLY A 638 43.85 26.91 -32.80
N ASP A 639 43.52 28.19 -32.95
CA ASP A 639 44.36 29.34 -32.54
C ASP A 639 44.85 29.27 -31.07
N ALA A 640 44.15 28.53 -30.21
CA ALA A 640 44.46 28.38 -28.79
C ALA A 640 45.61 27.39 -28.50
N CYS A 641 45.78 26.39 -29.36
CA CYS A 641 46.80 25.35 -29.25
C CYS A 641 47.83 25.40 -30.39
N ASP A 642 47.59 26.25 -31.39
CA ASP A 642 48.51 26.53 -32.47
C ASP A 642 49.59 27.54 -32.04
N SER A 643 50.84 27.20 -32.32
CA SER A 643 52.00 28.07 -32.09
C SER A 643 52.15 29.14 -33.18
N CYS A 644 51.56 28.91 -34.34
CA CYS A 644 51.58 29.76 -35.51
C CYS A 644 50.19 30.05 -36.09
N PRO A 645 49.27 30.72 -35.35
CA PRO A 645 47.84 30.87 -35.69
C PRO A 645 47.48 31.62 -36.97
N ASN A 646 48.46 32.00 -37.80
CA ASN A 646 48.22 32.69 -39.06
C ASN A 646 49.06 32.10 -40.20
N ASP A 647 49.70 30.96 -39.98
CA ASP A 647 50.50 30.23 -40.95
C ASP A 647 50.24 28.73 -40.89
N ALA A 648 49.43 28.26 -41.85
CA ALA A 648 49.05 26.85 -42.00
C ALA A 648 50.20 25.86 -42.28
N ASN A 649 51.46 26.33 -42.35
CA ASN A 649 52.64 25.46 -42.46
C ASN A 649 53.45 25.39 -41.18
N ASP A 650 53.00 26.08 -40.12
CA ASP A 650 53.64 26.14 -38.83
C ASP A 650 55.12 26.57 -38.90
N ASP A 651 55.84 26.28 -37.83
CA ASP A 651 57.29 26.26 -37.78
C ASP A 651 57.85 25.00 -38.46
N ALA A 652 57.91 25.06 -39.79
CA ALA A 652 58.31 23.94 -40.65
C ALA A 652 59.71 23.36 -40.35
N ASP A 653 60.64 24.16 -39.82
CA ASP A 653 61.99 23.72 -39.45
C ASP A 653 62.27 23.65 -37.93
N SER A 654 61.23 23.89 -37.12
CA SER A 654 61.22 23.76 -35.67
C SER A 654 62.22 24.68 -34.94
N ASP A 655 62.48 25.87 -35.47
CA ASP A 655 63.41 26.85 -34.91
C ASP A 655 62.76 27.86 -33.94
N GLY A 656 61.43 27.80 -33.82
CA GLY A 656 60.56 28.61 -33.00
C GLY A 656 59.95 29.82 -33.71
N VAL A 657 60.08 29.93 -35.03
CA VAL A 657 59.55 31.03 -35.84
C VAL A 657 58.56 30.51 -36.89
N CYS A 658 57.38 31.10 -36.93
CA CYS A 658 56.36 30.75 -37.92
C CYS A 658 56.80 31.08 -39.35
N GLY A 659 56.51 30.20 -40.30
CA GLY A 659 56.96 30.29 -41.69
C GLY A 659 56.52 31.57 -42.44
N ASP A 660 55.42 32.20 -42.05
CA ASP A 660 54.92 33.46 -42.61
C ASP A 660 55.80 34.68 -42.27
N VAL A 661 56.50 34.62 -41.14
CA VAL A 661 57.45 35.62 -40.67
C VAL A 661 58.90 35.14 -40.70
N ASP A 662 59.12 33.86 -40.93
CA ASP A 662 60.46 33.29 -41.07
C ASP A 662 61.07 33.66 -42.43
N ASN A 663 62.31 34.15 -42.37
CA ASN A 663 63.08 34.49 -43.54
C ASN A 663 63.91 33.32 -44.08
N CYS A 664 63.91 32.16 -43.41
CA CYS A 664 64.60 30.94 -43.78
C CYS A 664 63.75 29.63 -43.68
N PRO A 665 62.48 29.57 -44.15
CA PRO A 665 61.51 28.52 -43.81
C PRO A 665 61.74 27.12 -44.41
N ALA A 666 62.96 26.80 -44.86
CA ALA A 666 63.27 25.58 -45.60
C ALA A 666 64.66 25.01 -45.32
N THR A 667 65.25 25.24 -44.14
CA THR A 667 66.66 24.88 -43.90
C THR A 667 66.94 23.43 -43.50
#